data_AF-A0A093YRH7-F1
#
_entry.id   AF-A0A093YRH7-F1
#
_cell.length_a   1.000
_cell.length_b   1.000
_cell.length_c   1.000
_cell.angle_alpha   90.00
_cell.angle_beta   90.00
_cell.angle_gamma   90.00
#
_symmetry.space_group_name_H-M   'P 1'
#
loop_
_entity.id
_entity.type
_entity.pdbx_description
1 polymer ?
#
loop_
_entity_poly.entity_id
_entity_poly.type
_entity_poly.pdbx_seq_one_letter_code
_entity_poly.pdbx_strand_id
1 'polypeptide(L)'
;MAESSDTAVKHSPHVDYDLSKPITSTSGLRQGLTSYGDAHFSLFLRKVFIKALGYSEDSLSRPIIGIINTYSALNPCHANIPQLMEAVKRGVQLNGGLAVEFPTISIAESFSSPTSMFLRNLMSMDTEEMIKAQPLDACIMIGGCDKTVPAQLMGGISANKPVLPLVTGPMMPGSYRGERLGACTDCRSNWAAYRAGTLDIEDISMLNEELAPTAGTCGVMGTASTMACVTAALGFMPLRGASAPAVSSARLRVAEETGANAVSVAAAKRTPQEMLSKESFFNAITVLQAIGGSTNAVVHLMAIVNRHPELQGKITLDTFDEIGRKVPLLVDLKPSGDNYMTDFHNAGGMLALLQVLRPLLHLQAMTITGQKLGEVLDASPFRPFNFSSEIIRPLSNPLYPSSSLVVLRGNLAPKGAVMKASASKDRRLLHHSGPAVVFKNSIDLAERIDDPDLLVTKDSVLVLQGIGPIGNPGMPEAGLIPIPRKLAAAGVTDMLRVSDGRMSGTAGGTIVLHISPESAIPTSVLGVVKSGDIIVCDIERRYLGLEVDSKEIERRIAERQILVSAEKDTVMEGETNRTRPARLCASYGRNHETIRPKRPDYEDKNVQPRLPKTRGRALSLYEPGQQTSGLLQKLPVELRRRIYYEVLGHRKVHLLFEFAPRKYRKSRTNKKEILEWRWWHCICTWDQTEDDGLRGIWFDRCKDGGVVNGRPGPPNGMMGKLKLDFAILLTCRQVYSEAIDILYNSTIFDFGTRQLLCDFPSLVLPQRFALISAIEMSWEFIGLGLSPINTEQMQLYQNMWAMLAAMPNLRHLRIAVAAHECPYPAPPGLKEVWLGPPKKLGSKMDVFQVLVPLSYAKTFNFGVDEGSNFKLESFPDIFTTQ
;
A
#
# COMPACT_ATOMS: atom_id res chain seq x y z
N MET A 1 40.56 -32.39 -35.96
CA MET A 1 40.79 -31.18 -36.77
C MET A 1 39.47 -30.78 -37.41
N ALA A 2 38.85 -29.74 -36.88
CA ALA A 2 37.94 -28.81 -37.56
C ALA A 2 37.65 -27.72 -36.52
N GLU A 3 38.24 -26.54 -36.75
CA GLU A 3 38.17 -25.35 -35.92
C GLU A 3 36.75 -24.78 -35.92
N SER A 4 36.18 -24.55 -34.75
CA SER A 4 35.17 -23.50 -34.55
C SER A 4 35.71 -22.54 -33.49
N SER A 5 36.39 -21.51 -33.97
CA SER A 5 36.93 -20.40 -33.21
C SER A 5 35.81 -19.52 -32.67
N ASP A 6 35.32 -19.81 -31.46
CA ASP A 6 34.63 -18.82 -30.62
C ASP A 6 35.64 -18.30 -29.59
N THR A 7 36.54 -17.43 -30.05
CA THR A 7 37.37 -16.63 -29.17
C THR A 7 36.46 -15.69 -28.40
N ALA A 8 36.20 -15.98 -27.11
CA ALA A 8 35.66 -15.01 -26.18
C ALA A 8 36.53 -13.75 -26.24
N VAL A 9 36.02 -12.69 -26.89
CA VAL A 9 36.68 -11.40 -26.98
C VAL A 9 36.85 -10.90 -25.56
N LYS A 10 38.04 -11.03 -24.99
CA LYS A 10 38.40 -10.40 -23.72
C LYS A 10 38.18 -8.91 -23.88
N HIS A 11 37.10 -8.39 -23.32
CA HIS A 11 36.77 -6.98 -23.36
C HIS A 11 37.90 -6.23 -22.64
N SER A 12 38.74 -5.51 -23.39
CA SER A 12 39.81 -4.72 -22.77
C SER A 12 39.17 -3.65 -21.89
N PRO A 13 39.47 -3.60 -20.58
CA PRO A 13 38.80 -2.70 -19.63
C PRO A 13 39.04 -1.21 -19.96
N HIS A 14 40.00 -0.92 -20.83
CA HIS A 14 40.32 0.42 -21.29
C HIS A 14 39.37 0.97 -22.35
N VAL A 15 38.59 0.11 -23.03
CA VAL A 15 37.66 0.53 -24.09
C VAL A 15 36.54 1.44 -23.55
N ASP A 16 36.11 1.25 -22.30
CA ASP A 16 35.10 2.10 -21.66
C ASP A 16 35.56 3.56 -21.47
N TYR A 17 36.86 3.83 -21.58
CA TYR A 17 37.47 5.16 -21.40
C TYR A 17 37.90 5.79 -22.74
N ASP A 18 37.73 5.08 -23.85
CA ASP A 18 38.04 5.58 -25.18
C ASP A 18 36.93 6.54 -25.63
N LEU A 19 37.19 7.84 -25.48
CA LEU A 19 36.25 8.90 -25.85
C LEU A 19 35.98 8.95 -27.37
N SER A 20 36.81 8.29 -28.20
CA SER A 20 36.56 8.19 -29.64
C SER A 20 35.47 7.18 -29.99
N LYS A 21 35.09 6.30 -29.04
CA LYS A 21 34.06 5.27 -29.23
C LYS A 21 32.85 5.55 -28.35
N PRO A 22 31.64 5.68 -28.92
CA PRO A 22 30.43 5.85 -28.11
C PRO A 22 30.12 4.57 -27.32
N ILE A 23 29.55 4.73 -26.13
CA ILE A 23 29.02 3.60 -25.34
C ILE A 23 27.69 3.16 -25.95
N THR A 24 27.72 2.07 -26.70
CA THR A 24 26.54 1.52 -27.42
C THR A 24 25.96 0.25 -26.80
N SER A 25 26.65 -0.35 -25.82
CA SER A 25 26.20 -1.60 -25.20
C SER A 25 24.92 -1.37 -24.39
N THR A 26 23.89 -2.17 -24.68
CA THR A 26 22.61 -2.18 -23.97
C THR A 26 22.56 -3.27 -22.89
N SER A 27 23.71 -3.79 -22.45
CA SER A 27 23.78 -4.90 -21.51
C SER A 27 24.68 -4.62 -20.31
N GLY A 28 24.38 -5.27 -19.19
CA GLY A 28 25.09 -5.15 -17.93
C GLY A 28 25.19 -3.70 -17.47
N LEU A 29 26.35 -3.34 -16.91
CA LEU A 29 26.57 -2.02 -16.31
C LEU A 29 26.41 -0.83 -17.29
N ARG A 30 26.51 -1.09 -18.60
CA ARG A 30 26.50 -0.08 -19.68
C ARG A 30 25.11 0.32 -20.12
N GLN A 31 24.08 -0.46 -19.77
CA GLN A 31 22.70 -0.15 -20.12
C GLN A 31 22.12 0.97 -19.25
N GLY A 32 21.20 1.77 -19.82
CA GLY A 32 20.40 2.74 -19.07
C GLY A 32 21.24 3.67 -18.20
N LEU A 33 22.25 4.32 -18.78
CA LEU A 33 23.13 5.23 -18.05
C LEU A 33 22.34 6.41 -17.48
N THR A 34 22.70 6.81 -16.26
CA THR A 34 22.14 8.01 -15.62
C THR A 34 22.49 9.22 -16.47
N SER A 35 21.54 10.11 -16.72
CA SER A 35 21.78 11.27 -17.59
C SER A 35 22.56 12.38 -16.85
N TYR A 36 23.88 12.32 -16.93
CA TYR A 36 24.78 13.43 -16.54
C TYR A 36 25.22 14.31 -17.72
N GLY A 37 24.65 14.08 -18.92
CA GLY A 37 25.03 14.77 -20.16
C GLY A 37 26.31 14.24 -20.81
N ASP A 38 26.99 13.28 -20.19
CA ASP A 38 28.18 12.60 -20.69
C ASP A 38 28.07 11.10 -20.36
N ALA A 39 27.95 10.26 -21.39
CA ALA A 39 27.80 8.82 -21.23
C ALA A 39 29.05 8.15 -20.64
N HIS A 40 30.25 8.58 -21.05
CA HIS A 40 31.52 8.05 -20.54
C HIS A 40 31.69 8.41 -19.06
N PHE A 41 31.39 9.66 -18.68
CA PHE A 41 31.38 10.06 -17.28
C PHE A 41 30.33 9.29 -16.47
N SER A 42 29.14 9.07 -17.03
CA SER A 42 28.06 8.32 -16.36
C SER A 42 28.46 6.87 -16.08
N LEU A 43 29.10 6.20 -17.04
CA LEU A 43 29.64 4.86 -16.86
C LEU A 43 30.82 4.87 -15.88
N PHE A 44 31.74 5.82 -15.99
CA PHE A 44 32.86 5.99 -15.06
C PHE A 44 32.37 6.12 -13.62
N LEU A 45 31.43 7.04 -13.36
CA LEU A 45 30.87 7.27 -12.04
C LEU A 45 30.21 6.01 -11.48
N ARG A 46 29.42 5.32 -12.31
CA ARG A 46 28.78 4.05 -11.94
C ARG A 46 29.83 2.98 -11.58
N LYS A 47 30.90 2.85 -12.37
CA LYS A 47 32.03 1.93 -12.08
C LYS A 47 32.73 2.29 -10.77
N VAL A 48 32.95 3.57 -10.49
CA VAL A 48 33.55 4.03 -9.21
C VAL A 48 32.70 3.58 -8.03
N PHE A 49 31.39 3.86 -8.05
CA PHE A 49 30.52 3.53 -6.92
C PHE A 49 30.33 2.02 -6.72
N ILE A 50 30.18 1.24 -7.78
CA ILE A 50 30.01 -0.21 -7.64
C ILE A 50 31.31 -0.90 -7.19
N LYS A 51 32.49 -0.37 -7.57
CA LYS A 51 33.78 -0.86 -7.08
C LYS A 51 33.99 -0.62 -5.59
N ALA A 52 33.29 0.34 -4.98
CA ALA A 52 33.31 0.50 -3.52
C ALA A 52 32.73 -0.72 -2.78
N LEU A 53 31.98 -1.59 -3.47
CA LEU A 53 31.51 -2.89 -2.95
C LEU A 53 32.53 -4.03 -3.16
N GLY A 54 33.69 -3.77 -3.78
CA GLY A 54 34.74 -4.76 -4.00
C GLY A 54 34.66 -5.54 -5.32
N TYR A 55 33.84 -5.11 -6.29
CA TYR A 55 33.74 -5.79 -7.58
C TYR A 55 34.95 -5.54 -8.51
N SER A 56 35.42 -6.60 -9.15
CA SER A 56 36.47 -6.54 -10.18
C SER A 56 35.92 -6.12 -11.55
N GLU A 57 36.79 -5.70 -12.47
CA GLU A 57 36.40 -5.42 -13.87
C GLU A 57 35.82 -6.65 -14.58
N ASP A 58 36.36 -7.85 -14.32
CA ASP A 58 35.80 -9.10 -14.87
C ASP A 58 34.35 -9.28 -14.44
N SER A 59 34.06 -9.13 -13.15
CA SER A 59 32.70 -9.25 -12.61
C SER A 59 31.76 -8.22 -13.25
N LEU A 60 32.21 -6.98 -13.41
CA LEU A 60 31.42 -5.89 -14.00
C LEU A 60 31.24 -6.00 -15.52
N SER A 61 31.99 -6.89 -16.18
CA SER A 61 31.84 -7.19 -17.61
C SER A 61 30.72 -8.20 -17.90
N ARG A 62 30.24 -8.92 -16.89
CA ARG A 62 29.24 -9.98 -17.01
C ARG A 62 27.81 -9.42 -17.07
N PRO A 63 26.84 -10.19 -17.62
CA PRO A 63 25.42 -9.85 -17.55
C PRO A 63 24.97 -9.72 -16.09
N ILE A 64 24.20 -8.68 -15.78
CA ILE A 64 23.69 -8.40 -14.45
C ILE A 64 22.31 -9.04 -14.29
N ILE A 65 22.23 -10.02 -13.39
CA ILE A 65 20.98 -10.66 -13.01
C ILE A 65 20.51 -10.05 -11.69
N GLY A 66 19.44 -9.27 -11.76
CA GLY A 66 18.80 -8.70 -10.59
C GLY A 66 18.00 -9.76 -9.82
N ILE A 67 18.05 -9.75 -8.50
CA ILE A 67 17.27 -10.67 -7.66
C ILE A 67 16.40 -9.85 -6.70
N ILE A 68 15.09 -9.88 -6.92
CA ILE A 68 14.14 -9.17 -6.08
C ILE A 68 14.00 -9.90 -4.75
N ASN A 69 14.37 -9.21 -3.67
CA ASN A 69 14.23 -9.69 -2.31
C ASN A 69 12.93 -9.16 -1.68
N THR A 70 12.04 -10.08 -1.30
CA THR A 70 10.78 -9.78 -0.60
C THR A 70 10.77 -10.33 0.83
N TYR A 71 11.94 -10.58 1.43
CA TYR A 71 12.06 -11.01 2.82
C TYR A 71 11.56 -9.93 3.78
N SER A 72 10.83 -10.36 4.81
CA SER A 72 10.45 -9.51 5.93
C SER A 72 10.22 -10.37 7.18
N ALA A 73 10.63 -9.87 8.34
CA ALA A 73 10.34 -10.51 9.62
C ALA A 73 8.84 -10.56 9.94
N LEU A 74 8.02 -9.74 9.26
CA LEU A 74 6.56 -9.75 9.35
C LEU A 74 5.90 -10.62 8.27
N ASN A 75 6.69 -11.36 7.49
CA ASN A 75 6.20 -12.23 6.42
C ASN A 75 6.74 -13.66 6.56
N PRO A 76 6.10 -14.51 7.39
CA PRO A 76 6.56 -15.88 7.61
C PRO A 76 6.49 -16.74 6.34
N CYS A 77 5.67 -16.38 5.35
CA CYS A 77 5.62 -17.07 4.05
C CYS A 77 6.93 -16.96 3.27
N HIS A 78 7.76 -15.97 3.62
CA HIS A 78 9.00 -15.60 2.96
C HIS A 78 10.23 -15.88 3.84
N ALA A 79 10.07 -16.60 4.96
CA ALA A 79 11.15 -16.83 5.91
C ALA A 79 12.35 -17.60 5.34
N ASN A 80 12.16 -18.42 4.30
CA ASN A 80 13.25 -19.17 3.65
C ASN A 80 14.00 -18.38 2.55
N ILE A 81 13.61 -17.13 2.26
CA ILE A 81 14.26 -16.32 1.21
C ILE A 81 15.77 -16.20 1.38
N PRO A 82 16.37 -16.04 2.58
CA PRO A 82 17.82 -16.02 2.73
C PRO A 82 18.51 -17.25 2.12
N GLN A 83 17.93 -18.44 2.28
CA GLN A 83 18.47 -19.69 1.72
C GLN A 83 18.27 -19.75 0.20
N LEU A 84 17.12 -19.28 -0.29
CA LEU A 84 16.85 -19.17 -1.73
C LEU A 84 17.84 -18.22 -2.40
N MET A 85 18.14 -17.09 -1.75
CA MET A 85 19.03 -16.07 -2.26
C MET A 85 20.43 -16.65 -2.52
N GLU A 86 20.97 -17.40 -1.57
CA GLU A 86 22.28 -18.06 -1.73
C GLU A 86 22.26 -19.12 -2.85
N ALA A 87 21.18 -19.89 -2.96
CA ALA A 87 21.03 -20.87 -4.05
C ALA A 87 20.91 -20.21 -5.43
N VAL A 88 20.15 -19.12 -5.54
CA VAL A 88 20.02 -18.34 -6.79
C VAL A 88 21.37 -17.72 -7.17
N LYS A 89 22.05 -17.06 -6.24
CA LYS A 89 23.38 -16.45 -6.48
C LYS A 89 24.36 -17.50 -7.00
N ARG A 90 24.39 -18.69 -6.39
CA ARG A 90 25.21 -19.82 -6.87
C ARG A 90 24.87 -20.18 -8.32
N GLY A 91 23.60 -20.36 -8.66
CA GLY A 91 23.15 -20.67 -10.02
C GLY A 91 23.56 -19.61 -11.05
N VAL A 92 23.39 -18.33 -10.72
CA VAL A 92 23.80 -17.21 -11.60
C VAL A 92 25.31 -17.18 -11.80
N GLN A 93 26.08 -17.26 -10.71
CA GLN A 93 27.54 -17.12 -10.75
C GLN A 93 28.22 -18.28 -11.49
N LEU A 94 27.74 -19.51 -11.30
CA LEU A 94 28.24 -20.70 -12.00
C LEU A 94 28.04 -20.63 -13.52
N ASN A 95 27.06 -19.84 -13.98
CA ASN A 95 26.75 -19.68 -15.40
C ASN A 95 27.29 -18.36 -15.99
N GLY A 96 28.16 -17.66 -15.27
CA GLY A 96 28.84 -16.47 -15.81
C GLY A 96 28.06 -15.16 -15.70
N GLY A 97 26.99 -15.11 -14.89
CA GLY A 97 26.29 -13.86 -14.56
C GLY A 97 26.82 -13.19 -13.29
N LEU A 98 26.51 -11.91 -13.13
CA LEU A 98 26.69 -11.15 -11.89
C LEU A 98 25.35 -11.06 -11.17
N ALA A 99 25.22 -11.74 -10.02
CA ALA A 99 24.02 -11.71 -9.19
C ALA A 99 23.99 -10.45 -8.32
N VAL A 100 22.94 -9.63 -8.43
CA VAL A 100 22.75 -8.41 -7.63
C VAL A 100 21.37 -8.43 -7.00
N GLU A 101 21.30 -8.49 -5.68
CA GLU A 101 20.03 -8.44 -4.96
C GLU A 101 19.57 -7.00 -4.69
N PHE A 102 18.27 -6.76 -4.72
CA PHE A 102 17.66 -5.50 -4.30
C PHE A 102 16.25 -5.72 -3.73
N PRO A 103 15.79 -4.90 -2.77
CA PRO A 103 14.49 -5.09 -2.15
C PRO A 103 13.33 -4.54 -3.00
N THR A 104 12.15 -5.12 -2.82
CA THR A 104 10.85 -4.50 -3.11
C THR A 104 9.94 -4.67 -1.89
N ILE A 105 8.79 -4.00 -1.84
CA ILE A 105 7.86 -4.14 -0.71
C ILE A 105 7.45 -5.61 -0.51
N SER A 106 7.40 -6.04 0.76
CA SER A 106 6.93 -7.38 1.14
C SER A 106 5.49 -7.30 1.63
N ILE A 107 4.60 -8.09 1.04
CA ILE A 107 3.18 -8.18 1.42
C ILE A 107 2.91 -9.52 2.09
N ALA A 108 2.42 -9.48 3.33
CA ALA A 108 1.95 -10.65 4.07
C ALA A 108 0.44 -10.56 4.32
N GLU A 109 -0.31 -11.61 3.95
CA GLU A 109 -1.79 -11.60 3.98
C GLU A 109 -2.35 -11.20 5.36
N SER A 110 -1.96 -11.92 6.40
CA SER A 110 -2.50 -11.74 7.76
C SER A 110 -1.98 -10.50 8.49
N PHE A 111 -0.95 -9.81 7.96
CA PHE A 111 -0.32 -8.64 8.59
C PHE A 111 -0.59 -7.33 7.85
N SER A 112 -1.31 -7.37 6.71
CA SER A 112 -1.60 -6.18 5.90
C SER A 112 -2.99 -5.62 6.21
N SER A 113 -3.07 -4.33 6.53
CA SER A 113 -4.33 -3.60 6.77
C SER A 113 -4.50 -2.46 5.76
N PRO A 114 -5.72 -2.18 5.22
CA PRO A 114 -6.98 -2.88 5.51
C PRO A 114 -7.07 -4.28 4.89
N THR A 115 -6.29 -4.56 3.83
CA THR A 115 -6.11 -5.89 3.25
C THR A 115 -4.87 -5.89 2.34
N SER A 116 -4.21 -7.04 2.18
CA SER A 116 -3.06 -7.21 1.28
C SER A 116 -3.34 -6.86 -0.19
N MET A 117 -4.58 -7.05 -0.64
CA MET A 117 -4.98 -6.79 -2.02
C MET A 117 -4.90 -5.30 -2.38
N PHE A 118 -5.10 -4.42 -1.40
CA PHE A 118 -4.88 -2.99 -1.52
C PHE A 118 -3.44 -2.66 -1.94
N LEU A 119 -2.47 -3.41 -1.40
CA LEU A 119 -1.03 -3.20 -1.64
C LEU A 119 -0.51 -3.90 -2.91
N ARG A 120 -1.25 -4.83 -3.50
CA ARG A 120 -0.81 -5.59 -4.70
C ARG A 120 -0.39 -4.65 -5.85
N ASN A 121 -1.19 -3.64 -6.14
CA ASN A 121 -0.90 -2.70 -7.23
C ASN A 121 0.32 -1.83 -6.91
N LEU A 122 0.50 -1.45 -5.64
CA LEU A 122 1.70 -0.73 -5.20
C LEU A 122 2.96 -1.57 -5.38
N MET A 123 2.93 -2.85 -4.99
CA MET A 123 4.06 -3.78 -5.22
C MET A 123 4.34 -3.98 -6.71
N SER A 124 3.30 -4.03 -7.54
CA SER A 124 3.47 -4.10 -9.00
C SER A 124 4.19 -2.87 -9.56
N MET A 125 3.85 -1.67 -9.09
CA MET A 125 4.52 -0.43 -9.48
C MET A 125 5.97 -0.39 -8.98
N ASP A 126 6.20 -0.76 -7.73
CA ASP A 126 7.54 -0.86 -7.14
C ASP A 126 8.42 -1.84 -7.93
N THR A 127 7.88 -3.03 -8.25
CA THR A 127 8.58 -4.02 -9.08
C THR A 127 8.87 -3.50 -10.49
N GLU A 128 7.90 -2.87 -11.15
CA GLU A 128 8.05 -2.31 -12.49
C GLU A 128 9.18 -1.27 -12.55
N GLU A 129 9.13 -0.29 -11.66
CA GLU A 129 10.09 0.82 -11.66
C GLU A 129 11.50 0.35 -11.30
N MET A 130 11.62 -0.56 -10.32
CA MET A 130 12.93 -1.10 -9.93
C MET A 130 13.58 -1.93 -11.03
N ILE A 131 12.82 -2.68 -11.82
CA ILE A 131 13.35 -3.42 -12.98
C ILE A 131 13.79 -2.46 -14.10
N LYS A 132 13.02 -1.38 -14.35
CA LYS A 132 13.32 -0.39 -15.41
C LYS A 132 14.51 0.49 -15.06
N ALA A 133 14.59 0.97 -13.82
CA ALA A 133 15.56 1.97 -13.39
C ALA A 133 16.98 1.41 -13.22
N GLN A 134 17.12 0.10 -13.08
CA GLN A 134 18.40 -0.55 -12.80
C GLN A 134 19.02 -1.21 -14.05
N PRO A 135 20.36 -1.35 -14.11
CA PRO A 135 21.07 -1.92 -15.25
C PRO A 135 21.02 -3.47 -15.25
N LEU A 136 19.80 -4.02 -15.27
CA LEU A 136 19.55 -5.47 -15.20
C LEU A 136 19.30 -6.04 -16.61
N ASP A 137 19.98 -7.13 -16.95
CA ASP A 137 19.76 -7.90 -18.19
C ASP A 137 18.61 -8.91 -18.05
N ALA A 138 18.45 -9.48 -16.85
CA ALA A 138 17.28 -10.24 -16.45
C ALA A 138 17.01 -10.05 -14.95
N CYS A 139 15.80 -10.41 -14.51
CA CYS A 139 15.42 -10.27 -13.11
C CYS A 139 14.71 -11.51 -12.58
N ILE A 140 15.22 -12.07 -11.49
CA ILE A 140 14.59 -13.15 -10.74
C ILE A 140 13.69 -12.51 -9.69
N MET A 141 12.40 -12.85 -9.74
CA MET A 141 11.38 -12.26 -8.87
C MET A 141 11.01 -13.26 -7.78
N ILE A 142 11.60 -13.11 -6.58
CA ILE A 142 11.26 -13.99 -5.46
C ILE A 142 9.94 -13.52 -4.84
N GLY A 143 8.94 -14.40 -4.90
CA GLY A 143 7.63 -14.19 -4.32
C GLY A 143 7.13 -15.46 -3.62
N GLY A 144 5.92 -15.42 -3.09
CA GLY A 144 5.33 -16.57 -2.41
C GLY A 144 3.94 -16.26 -1.89
N CYS A 145 3.85 -15.39 -0.89
CA CYS A 145 2.59 -15.03 -0.25
C CYS A 145 1.57 -14.50 -1.29
N ASP A 146 0.29 -14.75 -1.06
CA ASP A 146 -0.83 -14.61 -2.00
C ASP A 146 -0.70 -13.56 -3.11
N LYS A 147 -0.41 -12.30 -2.74
CA LYS A 147 -0.45 -11.16 -3.66
C LYS A 147 0.89 -10.86 -4.34
N THR A 148 1.98 -11.48 -3.89
CA THR A 148 3.35 -11.13 -4.30
C THR A 148 3.67 -11.61 -5.72
N VAL A 149 3.42 -12.90 -6.02
CA VAL A 149 3.61 -13.47 -7.37
C VAL A 149 2.81 -12.71 -8.44
N PRO A 150 1.49 -12.47 -8.28
CA PRO A 150 0.76 -11.71 -9.29
C PRO A 150 1.21 -10.25 -9.40
N ALA A 151 1.58 -9.59 -8.30
CA ALA A 151 2.10 -8.22 -8.35
C ALA A 151 3.42 -8.15 -9.13
N GLN A 152 4.33 -9.10 -8.89
CA GLN A 152 5.61 -9.19 -9.61
C GLN A 152 5.42 -9.53 -11.08
N LEU A 153 4.50 -10.44 -11.42
CA LEU A 153 4.16 -10.72 -12.82
C LEU A 153 3.61 -9.48 -13.52
N MET A 154 2.69 -8.74 -12.89
CA MET A 154 2.17 -7.49 -13.43
C MET A 154 3.29 -6.47 -13.69
N GLY A 155 4.16 -6.24 -12.69
CA GLY A 155 5.27 -5.30 -12.81
C GLY A 155 6.34 -5.73 -13.82
N GLY A 156 6.70 -7.01 -13.83
CA GLY A 156 7.68 -7.59 -14.76
C GLY A 156 7.22 -7.55 -16.20
N ILE A 157 5.95 -7.85 -16.49
CA ILE A 157 5.36 -7.68 -17.83
C ILE A 157 5.38 -6.20 -18.22
N SER A 158 4.94 -5.29 -17.33
CA SER A 158 4.99 -3.84 -17.62
C SER A 158 6.42 -3.30 -17.82
N ALA A 159 7.42 -3.92 -17.19
CA ALA A 159 8.84 -3.59 -17.39
C ALA A 159 9.40 -4.13 -18.70
N ASN A 160 8.83 -5.21 -19.23
CA ASN A 160 9.23 -5.86 -20.48
C ASN A 160 10.74 -6.17 -20.57
N LYS A 161 11.36 -6.52 -19.44
CA LYS A 161 12.68 -7.14 -19.39
C LYS A 161 12.54 -8.63 -19.16
N PRO A 162 13.54 -9.46 -19.50
CA PRO A 162 13.54 -10.86 -19.11
C PRO A 162 13.32 -11.03 -17.60
N VAL A 163 12.24 -11.73 -17.20
CA VAL A 163 11.91 -11.96 -15.80
C VAL A 163 11.62 -13.43 -15.52
N LEU A 164 12.03 -13.90 -14.35
CA LEU A 164 11.89 -15.29 -13.92
C LEU A 164 11.28 -15.34 -12.50
N PRO A 165 10.01 -15.71 -12.35
CA PRO A 165 9.42 -15.95 -11.04
C PRO A 165 10.10 -17.10 -10.29
N LEU A 166 10.37 -16.89 -9.01
CA LEU A 166 10.80 -17.92 -8.07
C LEU A 166 9.89 -17.89 -6.84
N VAL A 167 9.13 -18.95 -6.62
CA VAL A 167 8.24 -19.04 -5.46
C VAL A 167 8.95 -19.65 -4.24
N THR A 168 8.60 -19.19 -3.03
CA THR A 168 9.19 -19.68 -1.77
C THR A 168 8.83 -21.13 -1.46
N GLY A 169 7.64 -21.57 -1.88
CA GLY A 169 7.13 -22.93 -1.69
C GLY A 169 6.16 -23.04 -0.50
N PRO A 170 5.32 -24.10 -0.48
CA PRO A 170 4.34 -24.33 0.58
C PRO A 170 4.99 -24.84 1.87
N MET A 171 4.32 -24.57 2.98
CA MET A 171 4.56 -25.21 4.29
C MET A 171 4.26 -26.71 4.22
N MET A 172 4.91 -27.47 5.09
CA MET A 172 4.50 -28.83 5.43
C MET A 172 3.34 -28.82 6.43
N PRO A 173 2.45 -29.83 6.41
CA PRO A 173 1.42 -29.99 7.43
C PRO A 173 2.03 -30.36 8.80
N GLY A 174 1.39 -29.91 9.87
CA GLY A 174 1.64 -30.30 11.25
C GLY A 174 0.75 -31.47 11.67
N SER A 175 0.66 -31.70 12.98
CA SER A 175 -0.08 -32.84 13.53
C SER A 175 -0.83 -32.48 14.81
N TYR A 176 -2.13 -32.80 14.86
CA TYR A 176 -2.92 -32.72 16.08
C TYR A 176 -3.55 -34.07 16.38
N ARG A 177 -3.22 -34.65 17.55
CA ARG A 177 -3.69 -36.00 17.97
C ARG A 177 -3.44 -37.11 16.93
N GLY A 178 -2.37 -36.98 16.14
CA GLY A 178 -2.01 -37.92 15.08
C GLY A 178 -2.71 -37.67 13.74
N GLU A 179 -3.59 -36.68 13.66
CA GLU A 179 -4.22 -36.24 12.41
C GLU A 179 -3.43 -35.10 11.76
N ARG A 180 -3.30 -35.15 10.44
CA ARG A 180 -2.59 -34.12 9.67
C ARG A 180 -3.37 -32.81 9.66
N LEU A 181 -2.70 -31.73 10.00
CA LEU A 181 -3.26 -30.40 10.08
C LEU A 181 -2.45 -29.43 9.22
N GLY A 182 -3.08 -28.49 8.53
CA GLY A 182 -2.35 -27.48 7.78
C GLY A 182 -2.96 -26.09 7.82
N ALA A 183 -2.12 -25.10 7.55
CA ALA A 183 -2.51 -23.72 7.57
C ALA A 183 -3.69 -23.43 6.63
N CYS A 184 -4.46 -22.41 7.00
CA CYS A 184 -5.49 -21.78 6.19
C CYS A 184 -6.82 -22.56 6.16
N THR A 185 -6.98 -23.68 5.45
CA THR A 185 -8.27 -24.41 5.43
C THR A 185 -8.64 -24.94 6.81
N ASP A 186 -7.70 -25.56 7.51
CA ASP A 186 -7.98 -26.10 8.84
C ASP A 186 -8.06 -25.01 9.91
N CYS A 187 -7.36 -23.88 9.75
CA CYS A 187 -7.60 -22.71 10.60
C CYS A 187 -9.09 -22.33 10.60
N ARG A 188 -9.72 -22.37 9.42
CA ARG A 188 -11.13 -21.98 9.24
C ARG A 188 -12.09 -23.03 9.75
N SER A 189 -11.88 -24.30 9.40
CA SER A 189 -12.73 -25.39 9.86
C SER A 189 -12.69 -25.53 11.39
N ASN A 190 -11.50 -25.47 11.99
CA ASN A 190 -11.38 -25.56 13.45
C ASN A 190 -11.92 -24.31 14.16
N TRP A 191 -11.72 -23.11 13.62
CA TRP A 191 -12.36 -21.91 14.18
C TRP A 191 -13.89 -21.96 14.08
N ALA A 192 -14.43 -22.51 12.99
CA ALA A 192 -15.87 -22.72 12.84
C ALA A 192 -16.40 -23.76 13.84
N ALA A 193 -15.66 -24.86 14.05
CA ALA A 193 -15.98 -25.89 15.05
C ALA A 193 -15.97 -25.32 16.48
N TYR A 194 -14.96 -24.52 16.83
CA TYR A 194 -14.90 -23.80 18.10
C TYR A 194 -16.10 -22.84 18.27
N ARG A 195 -16.44 -22.07 17.24
CA ARG A 195 -17.65 -21.20 17.25
C ARG A 195 -18.95 -21.97 17.45
N ALA A 196 -19.02 -23.19 16.90
CA ALA A 196 -20.17 -24.10 17.05
C ALA A 196 -20.25 -24.76 18.43
N GLY A 197 -19.21 -24.65 19.26
CA GLY A 197 -19.12 -25.32 20.56
C GLY A 197 -18.71 -26.79 20.50
N THR A 198 -18.15 -27.25 19.37
CA THR A 198 -17.67 -28.64 19.21
C THR A 198 -16.19 -28.80 19.53
N LEU A 199 -15.45 -27.70 19.74
CA LEU A 199 -14.09 -27.68 20.27
C LEU A 199 -14.07 -26.77 21.50
N ASP A 200 -13.25 -27.12 22.49
CA ASP A 200 -13.01 -26.28 23.67
C ASP A 200 -11.85 -25.30 23.46
N ILE A 201 -11.55 -24.50 24.49
CA ILE A 201 -10.52 -23.46 24.42
C ILE A 201 -9.11 -24.06 24.44
N GLU A 202 -8.93 -25.21 25.09
CA GLU A 202 -7.69 -25.97 25.12
C GLU A 202 -7.37 -26.57 23.75
N ASP A 203 -8.35 -27.16 23.08
CA ASP A 203 -8.27 -27.72 21.73
C ASP A 203 -7.84 -26.65 20.72
N ILE A 204 -8.52 -25.49 20.69
CA ILE A 204 -8.20 -24.43 19.71
C ILE A 204 -6.82 -23.81 19.97
N SER A 205 -6.39 -23.76 21.23
CA SER A 205 -5.04 -23.32 21.61
C SER A 205 -3.97 -24.30 21.14
N MET A 206 -4.14 -25.61 21.39
CA MET A 206 -3.20 -26.63 20.91
C MET A 206 -3.13 -26.70 19.38
N LEU A 207 -4.27 -26.54 18.70
CA LEU A 207 -4.31 -26.44 17.24
C LEU A 207 -3.50 -25.23 16.73
N ASN A 208 -3.50 -24.10 17.46
CA ASN A 208 -2.78 -22.89 17.05
C ASN A 208 -1.28 -23.12 16.86
N GLU A 209 -0.66 -23.91 17.75
CA GLU A 209 0.77 -24.23 17.73
C GLU A 209 1.18 -25.08 16.51
N GLU A 210 0.26 -25.88 15.96
CA GLU A 210 0.55 -26.90 14.94
C GLU A 210 0.03 -26.54 13.53
N LEU A 211 -0.77 -25.47 13.39
CA LEU A 211 -1.36 -25.08 12.09
C LEU A 211 -0.30 -24.62 11.07
N ALA A 212 0.82 -24.06 11.52
CA ALA A 212 1.88 -23.52 10.66
C ALA A 212 3.28 -23.92 11.17
N PRO A 213 3.66 -25.21 11.12
CA PRO A 213 4.84 -25.74 11.81
C PRO A 213 6.16 -25.44 11.09
N THR A 214 6.12 -25.01 9.82
CA THR A 214 7.31 -24.75 9.00
C THR A 214 7.20 -23.42 8.28
N ALA A 215 8.33 -22.86 7.82
CA ALA A 215 8.34 -21.74 6.89
C ALA A 215 7.64 -22.09 5.55
N GLY A 216 7.11 -21.08 4.85
CA GLY A 216 6.52 -21.23 3.51
C GLY A 216 5.09 -20.69 3.41
N THR A 217 4.49 -20.79 2.23
CA THR A 217 3.11 -20.35 1.96
C THR A 217 2.07 -21.39 2.44
N CYS A 218 0.76 -21.07 2.41
CA CYS A 218 -0.29 -22.02 2.79
C CYS A 218 -0.09 -23.39 2.11
N GLY A 219 -0.06 -24.47 2.90
CA GLY A 219 0.17 -25.85 2.44
C GLY A 219 -1.00 -26.51 1.68
N VAL A 220 -2.00 -25.75 1.27
CA VAL A 220 -3.22 -26.20 0.60
C VAL A 220 -3.35 -25.55 -0.78
N MET A 221 -4.42 -25.84 -1.54
CA MET A 221 -4.69 -25.18 -2.82
C MET A 221 -5.31 -23.76 -2.63
N GLY A 222 -4.62 -22.94 -1.82
CA GLY A 222 -4.90 -21.52 -1.61
C GLY A 222 -4.39 -20.64 -2.75
N THR A 223 -4.45 -19.31 -2.57
CA THR A 223 -4.03 -18.37 -3.63
C THR A 223 -2.55 -18.51 -3.97
N ALA A 224 -1.66 -18.60 -2.98
CA ALA A 224 -0.22 -18.78 -3.21
C ALA A 224 0.09 -20.02 -4.10
N SER A 225 -0.41 -21.20 -3.72
CA SER A 225 -0.22 -22.44 -4.48
C SER A 225 -0.89 -22.39 -5.85
N THR A 226 -2.09 -21.80 -5.93
CA THR A 226 -2.79 -21.58 -7.20
C THR A 226 -1.95 -20.73 -8.14
N MET A 227 -1.44 -19.59 -7.67
CA MET A 227 -0.62 -18.69 -8.48
C MET A 227 0.72 -19.32 -8.87
N ALA A 228 1.32 -20.16 -8.03
CA ALA A 228 2.51 -20.93 -8.39
C ALA A 228 2.22 -21.91 -9.55
N CYS A 229 1.14 -22.69 -9.46
CA CYS A 229 0.74 -23.64 -10.51
C CYS A 229 0.36 -22.93 -11.82
N VAL A 230 -0.38 -21.82 -11.71
CA VAL A 230 -0.74 -20.96 -12.84
C VAL A 230 0.50 -20.36 -13.50
N THR A 231 1.50 -19.92 -12.73
CA THR A 231 2.75 -19.37 -13.27
C THR A 231 3.57 -20.43 -14.03
N ALA A 232 3.58 -21.67 -13.54
CA ALA A 232 4.16 -22.79 -14.27
C ALA A 232 3.40 -23.11 -15.57
N ALA A 233 2.07 -23.05 -15.54
CA ALA A 233 1.21 -23.29 -16.70
C ALA A 233 1.30 -22.18 -17.78
N LEU A 234 1.57 -20.93 -17.36
CA LEU A 234 1.92 -19.83 -18.26
C LEU A 234 3.27 -20.06 -18.96
N GLY A 235 4.09 -21.00 -18.45
CA GLY A 235 5.41 -21.30 -18.98
C GLY A 235 6.54 -20.46 -18.39
N PHE A 236 6.31 -19.67 -17.33
CA PHE A 236 7.29 -18.72 -16.80
C PHE A 236 8.24 -19.26 -15.73
N MET A 237 7.99 -20.46 -15.23
CA MET A 237 8.86 -21.08 -14.24
C MET A 237 9.00 -22.59 -14.50
N PRO A 238 10.09 -23.24 -14.02
CA PRO A 238 10.21 -24.68 -14.08
C PRO A 238 9.01 -25.38 -13.40
N LEU A 239 8.48 -26.44 -14.01
CA LEU A 239 7.26 -27.12 -13.55
C LEU A 239 7.37 -27.60 -12.09
N ARG A 240 8.51 -28.19 -11.72
CA ARG A 240 8.81 -28.64 -10.34
C ARG A 240 8.81 -27.51 -9.31
N GLY A 241 9.04 -26.27 -9.76
CA GLY A 241 9.07 -25.10 -8.89
C GLY A 241 7.72 -24.71 -8.32
N ALA A 242 6.60 -25.16 -8.90
CA ALA A 242 5.27 -24.82 -8.39
C ALA A 242 4.93 -25.53 -7.07
N SER A 243 5.43 -26.75 -6.84
CA SER A 243 5.00 -27.60 -5.72
C SER A 243 6.07 -27.94 -4.69
N ALA A 244 7.36 -27.75 -4.97
CA ALA A 244 8.44 -28.12 -4.05
C ALA A 244 8.29 -27.44 -2.66
N PRO A 245 8.20 -28.17 -1.53
CA PRO A 245 8.03 -27.58 -0.21
C PRO A 245 9.14 -26.59 0.17
N ALA A 246 8.81 -25.54 0.91
CA ALA A 246 9.74 -24.46 1.25
C ALA A 246 11.00 -24.93 1.98
N VAL A 247 10.86 -25.94 2.84
CA VAL A 247 11.95 -26.52 3.65
C VAL A 247 12.68 -27.69 2.98
N SER A 248 12.27 -28.08 1.76
CA SER A 248 12.88 -29.19 1.03
C SER A 248 14.15 -28.76 0.31
N SER A 249 15.16 -29.65 0.27
CA SER A 249 16.35 -29.45 -0.58
C SER A 249 16.00 -29.32 -2.07
N ALA A 250 14.87 -29.87 -2.51
CA ALA A 250 14.36 -29.70 -3.87
C ALA A 250 14.10 -28.23 -4.20
N ARG A 251 13.62 -27.43 -3.24
CA ARG A 251 13.36 -26.00 -3.42
C ARG A 251 14.65 -25.22 -3.66
N LEU A 252 15.75 -25.58 -2.98
CA LEU A 252 17.06 -24.97 -3.23
C LEU A 252 17.61 -25.33 -4.62
N ARG A 253 17.40 -26.57 -5.08
CA ARG A 253 17.78 -26.97 -6.46
C ARG A 253 16.98 -26.21 -7.51
N VAL A 254 15.69 -25.96 -7.27
CA VAL A 254 14.87 -25.10 -8.14
C VAL A 254 15.41 -23.67 -8.16
N ALA A 255 15.77 -23.11 -7.01
CA ALA A 255 16.32 -21.75 -6.93
C ALA A 255 17.64 -21.62 -7.71
N GLU A 256 18.53 -22.60 -7.59
CA GLU A 256 19.78 -22.67 -8.36
C GLU A 256 19.53 -22.82 -9.87
N GLU A 257 18.61 -23.70 -10.27
CA GLU A 257 18.17 -23.83 -11.67
C GLU A 257 17.60 -22.51 -12.21
N THR A 258 16.77 -21.81 -11.43
CA THR A 258 16.25 -20.50 -11.84
C THR A 258 17.38 -19.48 -12.04
N GLY A 259 18.42 -19.53 -11.20
CA GLY A 259 19.64 -18.73 -11.39
C GLY A 259 20.35 -19.01 -12.71
N ALA A 260 20.53 -20.28 -13.05
CA ALA A 260 21.12 -20.69 -14.33
C ALA A 260 20.26 -20.26 -15.53
N ASN A 261 18.94 -20.49 -15.44
CA ASN A 261 17.98 -20.09 -16.47
C ASN A 261 17.98 -18.58 -16.68
N ALA A 262 18.11 -17.77 -15.62
CA ALA A 262 18.13 -16.31 -15.77
C ALA A 262 19.27 -15.81 -16.64
N VAL A 263 20.45 -16.43 -16.54
CA VAL A 263 21.59 -16.09 -17.41
C VAL A 263 21.31 -16.50 -18.86
N SER A 264 20.74 -17.68 -19.08
CA SER A 264 20.36 -18.15 -20.42
C SER A 264 19.30 -17.24 -21.08
N VAL A 265 18.27 -16.85 -20.33
CA VAL A 265 17.20 -15.97 -20.80
C VAL A 265 17.71 -14.55 -21.05
N ALA A 266 18.62 -14.04 -20.21
CA ALA A 266 19.30 -12.77 -20.43
C ALA A 266 20.07 -12.76 -21.77
N ALA A 267 20.84 -13.83 -22.03
CA ALA A 267 21.59 -13.97 -23.28
C ALA A 267 20.66 -14.04 -24.50
N ALA A 268 19.53 -14.76 -24.39
CA ALA A 268 18.53 -14.87 -25.44
C ALA A 268 17.58 -13.66 -25.55
N LYS A 269 17.66 -12.70 -24.61
CA LYS A 269 16.81 -11.49 -24.50
C LYS A 269 15.31 -11.78 -24.54
N ARG A 270 14.87 -12.93 -24.05
CA ARG A 270 13.45 -13.33 -24.10
C ARG A 270 12.61 -12.51 -23.13
N THR A 271 11.73 -11.69 -23.67
CA THR A 271 10.89 -10.80 -22.88
C THR A 271 9.51 -11.41 -22.59
N PRO A 272 8.78 -10.97 -21.55
CA PRO A 272 7.45 -11.49 -21.26
C PRO A 272 6.47 -11.34 -22.43
N GLN A 273 6.65 -10.29 -23.23
CA GLN A 273 5.80 -9.95 -24.38
C GLN A 273 5.99 -10.92 -25.55
N GLU A 274 7.19 -11.44 -25.75
CA GLU A 274 7.47 -12.46 -26.76
C GLU A 274 7.01 -13.85 -26.33
N MET A 275 6.94 -14.07 -25.02
CA MET A 275 6.76 -15.40 -24.45
C MET A 275 5.31 -15.72 -24.09
N LEU A 276 4.54 -14.73 -23.65
CA LEU A 276 3.13 -14.91 -23.30
C LEU A 276 2.25 -14.83 -24.53
N SER A 277 1.37 -15.81 -24.68
CA SER A 277 0.39 -15.85 -25.77
C SER A 277 -1.00 -16.11 -25.21
N LYS A 278 -2.03 -15.93 -26.04
CA LYS A 278 -3.41 -16.24 -25.64
C LYS A 278 -3.54 -17.70 -25.17
N GLU A 279 -2.84 -18.59 -25.86
CA GLU A 279 -2.78 -20.03 -25.60
C GLU A 279 -2.11 -20.36 -24.26
N SER A 280 -1.08 -19.61 -23.85
CA SER A 280 -0.47 -19.82 -22.52
C SER A 280 -1.44 -19.41 -21.39
N PHE A 281 -2.23 -18.35 -21.58
CA PHE A 281 -3.31 -18.00 -20.66
C PHE A 281 -4.44 -19.03 -20.65
N PHE A 282 -4.79 -19.63 -21.80
CA PHE A 282 -5.74 -20.75 -21.84
C PHE A 282 -5.23 -21.95 -21.04
N ASN A 283 -3.96 -22.32 -21.19
CA ASN A 283 -3.34 -23.38 -20.37
C ASN A 283 -3.39 -23.05 -18.88
N ALA A 284 -3.12 -21.80 -18.51
CA ALA A 284 -3.21 -21.35 -17.12
C ALA A 284 -4.62 -21.45 -16.55
N ILE A 285 -5.65 -21.10 -17.32
CA ILE A 285 -7.06 -21.22 -16.91
C ILE A 285 -7.48 -22.71 -16.84
N THR A 286 -7.02 -23.54 -17.77
CA THR A 286 -7.22 -25.00 -17.73
C THR A 286 -6.63 -25.59 -16.44
N VAL A 287 -5.40 -25.22 -16.09
CA VAL A 287 -4.78 -25.65 -14.83
C VAL A 287 -5.55 -25.12 -13.63
N LEU A 288 -5.96 -23.85 -13.62
CA LEU A 288 -6.76 -23.25 -12.55
C LEU A 288 -8.04 -24.06 -12.27
N GLN A 289 -8.74 -24.50 -13.32
CA GLN A 289 -9.95 -25.32 -13.20
C GLN A 289 -9.61 -26.74 -12.70
N ALA A 290 -8.56 -27.36 -13.26
CA ALA A 290 -8.15 -28.73 -12.93
C ALA A 290 -7.65 -28.90 -11.49
N ILE A 291 -7.09 -27.85 -10.90
CA ILE A 291 -6.65 -27.86 -9.51
C ILE A 291 -7.72 -27.36 -8.53
N GLY A 292 -8.85 -26.85 -9.01
CA GLY A 292 -9.88 -26.25 -8.15
C GLY A 292 -9.32 -25.04 -7.39
N GLY A 293 -8.55 -24.21 -8.09
CA GLY A 293 -7.76 -23.14 -7.48
C GLY A 293 -8.58 -22.00 -6.88
N SER A 294 -7.88 -21.05 -6.28
CA SER A 294 -8.47 -19.88 -5.63
C SER A 294 -9.27 -19.01 -6.60
N THR A 295 -10.43 -18.50 -6.18
CA THR A 295 -11.21 -17.49 -6.95
C THR A 295 -10.42 -16.20 -7.17
N ASN A 296 -9.50 -15.86 -6.25
CA ASN A 296 -8.59 -14.72 -6.41
C ASN A 296 -7.75 -14.82 -7.69
N ALA A 297 -7.46 -16.03 -8.18
CA ALA A 297 -6.68 -16.23 -9.41
C ALA A 297 -7.39 -15.64 -10.64
N VAL A 298 -8.72 -15.56 -10.65
CA VAL A 298 -9.47 -14.88 -11.72
C VAL A 298 -9.10 -13.40 -11.75
N VAL A 299 -9.15 -12.71 -10.60
CA VAL A 299 -8.78 -11.29 -10.49
C VAL A 299 -7.30 -11.08 -10.80
N HIS A 300 -6.42 -12.00 -10.40
CA HIS A 300 -4.99 -11.93 -10.68
C HIS A 300 -4.67 -12.13 -12.16
N LEU A 301 -5.19 -13.19 -12.79
CA LEU A 301 -4.97 -13.46 -14.22
C LEU A 301 -5.53 -12.35 -15.09
N MET A 302 -6.72 -11.83 -14.78
CA MET A 302 -7.28 -10.67 -15.46
C MET A 302 -6.39 -9.42 -15.30
N ALA A 303 -5.76 -9.22 -14.14
CA ALA A 303 -4.83 -8.11 -13.97
C ALA A 303 -3.51 -8.31 -14.73
N ILE A 304 -2.97 -9.54 -14.74
CA ILE A 304 -1.72 -9.92 -15.41
C ILE A 304 -1.87 -9.80 -16.94
N VAL A 305 -2.90 -10.41 -17.53
CA VAL A 305 -3.12 -10.38 -19.00
C VAL A 305 -3.30 -8.96 -19.52
N ASN A 306 -3.94 -8.09 -18.73
CA ASN A 306 -4.15 -6.68 -19.10
C ASN A 306 -2.89 -5.81 -18.96
N ARG A 307 -1.75 -6.34 -18.48
CA ARG A 307 -0.44 -5.67 -18.61
C ARG A 307 0.24 -5.97 -19.94
N HIS A 308 -0.19 -7.00 -20.66
CA HIS A 308 0.35 -7.36 -21.95
C HIS A 308 -0.33 -6.53 -23.05
N PRO A 309 0.40 -5.72 -23.82
CA PRO A 309 -0.18 -4.78 -24.78
C PRO A 309 -1.05 -5.47 -25.85
N GLU A 310 -0.64 -6.64 -26.33
CA GLU A 310 -1.39 -7.36 -27.37
C GLU A 310 -2.54 -8.23 -26.84
N LEU A 311 -2.58 -8.54 -25.54
CA LEU A 311 -3.58 -9.46 -24.96
C LEU A 311 -4.61 -8.74 -24.09
N GLN A 312 -4.39 -7.45 -23.80
CA GLN A 312 -5.31 -6.62 -23.06
C GLN A 312 -6.73 -6.70 -23.66
N GLY A 313 -7.72 -7.04 -22.81
CA GLY A 313 -9.11 -7.21 -23.21
C GLY A 313 -9.46 -8.49 -23.99
N LYS A 314 -8.49 -9.36 -24.34
CA LYS A 314 -8.76 -10.59 -25.11
C LYS A 314 -9.20 -11.79 -24.27
N ILE A 315 -8.93 -11.76 -22.97
CA ILE A 315 -9.38 -12.77 -22.00
C ILE A 315 -10.43 -12.11 -21.11
N THR A 316 -11.62 -12.72 -21.04
CA THR A 316 -12.78 -12.20 -20.29
C THR A 316 -13.24 -13.22 -19.26
N LEU A 317 -14.18 -12.85 -18.39
CA LEU A 317 -14.81 -13.82 -17.49
C LEU A 317 -15.48 -14.98 -18.24
N ASP A 318 -16.02 -14.73 -19.44
CA ASP A 318 -16.64 -15.78 -20.25
C ASP A 318 -15.60 -16.83 -20.70
N THR A 319 -14.35 -16.40 -20.95
CA THR A 319 -13.24 -17.34 -21.20
C THR A 319 -13.02 -18.31 -20.05
N PHE A 320 -13.13 -17.85 -18.80
CA PHE A 320 -12.99 -18.73 -17.62
C PHE A 320 -14.14 -19.74 -17.52
N ASP A 321 -15.36 -19.34 -17.84
CA ASP A 321 -16.52 -20.24 -17.82
C ASP A 321 -16.47 -21.26 -18.96
N GLU A 322 -16.14 -20.82 -20.19
CA GLU A 322 -16.03 -21.68 -21.37
C GLU A 322 -14.98 -22.79 -21.19
N ILE A 323 -13.82 -22.46 -20.62
CA ILE A 323 -12.79 -23.44 -20.28
C ILE A 323 -13.26 -24.29 -19.10
N GLY A 324 -13.85 -23.69 -18.06
CA GLY A 324 -14.37 -24.39 -16.90
C GLY A 324 -15.36 -25.51 -17.25
N ARG A 325 -16.25 -25.28 -18.22
CA ARG A 325 -17.21 -26.30 -18.71
C ARG A 325 -16.55 -27.55 -19.29
N LYS A 326 -15.31 -27.47 -19.74
CA LYS A 326 -14.59 -28.57 -20.40
C LYS A 326 -13.59 -29.28 -19.48
N VAL A 327 -13.22 -28.65 -18.37
CA VAL A 327 -12.10 -29.09 -17.53
C VAL A 327 -12.61 -29.65 -16.21
N PRO A 328 -12.39 -30.94 -15.93
CA PRO A 328 -12.72 -31.55 -14.64
C PRO A 328 -11.77 -31.11 -13.52
N LEU A 329 -12.22 -31.19 -12.27
CA LEU A 329 -11.35 -31.12 -11.09
C LEU A 329 -10.60 -32.45 -10.92
N LEU A 330 -9.28 -32.41 -10.97
CA LEU A 330 -8.43 -33.60 -10.91
C LEU A 330 -7.60 -33.69 -9.64
N VAL A 331 -7.21 -32.56 -9.06
CA VAL A 331 -6.28 -32.55 -7.93
C VAL A 331 -7.04 -32.61 -6.61
N ASP A 332 -6.79 -33.68 -5.86
CA ASP A 332 -7.35 -33.90 -4.52
C ASP A 332 -6.53 -33.11 -3.50
N LEU A 333 -6.93 -31.87 -3.26
CA LEU A 333 -6.33 -31.00 -2.25
C LEU A 333 -7.38 -30.13 -1.57
N LYS A 334 -7.15 -29.85 -0.29
CA LYS A 334 -7.94 -28.86 0.44
C LYS A 334 -7.93 -27.51 -0.29
N PRO A 335 -9.07 -26.79 -0.33
CA PRO A 335 -10.34 -27.10 0.34
C PRO A 335 -11.35 -27.90 -0.50
N SER A 336 -11.02 -28.35 -1.71
CA SER A 336 -11.95 -29.13 -2.56
C SER A 336 -11.86 -30.64 -2.32
N GLY A 337 -10.74 -31.09 -1.75
CA GLY A 337 -10.47 -32.46 -1.34
C GLY A 337 -9.75 -32.50 0.01
N ASP A 338 -9.01 -33.56 0.30
CA ASP A 338 -8.56 -33.86 1.67
C ASP A 338 -7.05 -33.69 1.90
N ASN A 339 -6.25 -33.66 0.83
CA ASN A 339 -4.79 -33.68 0.93
C ASN A 339 -4.13 -32.30 0.83
N TYR A 340 -2.79 -32.25 0.92
CA TYR A 340 -1.96 -31.04 1.00
C TYR A 340 -0.93 -30.94 -0.13
N MET A 341 -0.36 -29.76 -0.35
CA MET A 341 0.59 -29.50 -1.43
C MET A 341 1.82 -30.42 -1.41
N THR A 342 2.22 -30.92 -0.25
CA THR A 342 3.27 -31.94 -0.10
C THR A 342 2.89 -33.24 -0.80
N ASP A 343 1.62 -33.66 -0.72
CA ASP A 343 1.11 -34.86 -1.41
C ASP A 343 1.10 -34.63 -2.91
N PHE A 344 0.67 -33.45 -3.37
CA PHE A 344 0.72 -33.09 -4.79
C PHE A 344 2.16 -33.09 -5.33
N HIS A 345 3.12 -32.57 -4.56
CA HIS A 345 4.53 -32.65 -4.93
C HIS A 345 5.01 -34.10 -5.05
N ASN A 346 4.71 -34.92 -4.04
CA ASN A 346 5.11 -36.33 -3.99
C ASN A 346 4.42 -37.19 -5.06
N ALA A 347 3.22 -36.79 -5.51
CA ALA A 347 2.48 -37.39 -6.63
C ALA A 347 3.06 -37.06 -8.01
N GLY A 348 4.11 -36.24 -8.10
CA GLY A 348 4.73 -35.80 -9.35
C GLY A 348 4.38 -34.36 -9.76
N GLY A 349 3.53 -33.67 -9.00
CA GLY A 349 3.24 -32.25 -9.11
C GLY A 349 2.74 -31.82 -10.48
N MET A 350 3.19 -30.64 -10.92
CA MET A 350 2.78 -30.07 -12.20
C MET A 350 3.14 -30.94 -13.41
N LEU A 351 4.24 -31.68 -13.38
CA LEU A 351 4.60 -32.54 -14.51
C LEU A 351 3.55 -33.64 -14.71
N ALA A 352 3.20 -34.35 -13.64
CA ALA A 352 2.17 -35.38 -13.67
C ALA A 352 0.81 -34.80 -14.10
N LEU A 353 0.42 -33.65 -13.54
CA LEU A 353 -0.83 -32.97 -13.89
C LEU A 353 -0.88 -32.57 -15.37
N LEU A 354 0.18 -31.96 -15.91
CA LEU A 354 0.20 -31.52 -17.30
C LEU A 354 0.23 -32.69 -18.30
N GLN A 355 0.79 -33.84 -17.92
CA GLN A 355 0.69 -35.06 -18.74
C GLN A 355 -0.75 -35.58 -18.79
N VAL A 356 -1.48 -35.57 -17.68
CA VAL A 356 -2.92 -35.93 -17.66
C VAL A 356 -3.75 -34.92 -18.44
N LEU A 357 -3.47 -33.63 -18.29
CA LEU A 357 -4.17 -32.54 -18.98
C LEU A 357 -3.77 -32.37 -20.44
N ARG A 358 -2.75 -33.10 -20.93
CA ARG A 358 -2.19 -32.92 -22.28
C ARG A 358 -3.22 -32.81 -23.41
N PRO A 359 -4.33 -33.59 -23.43
CA PRO A 359 -5.38 -33.45 -24.45
C PRO A 359 -6.13 -32.10 -24.45
N LEU A 360 -6.07 -31.35 -23.35
CA LEU A 360 -6.74 -30.07 -23.13
C LEU A 360 -5.78 -28.87 -23.20
N LEU A 361 -4.48 -29.11 -23.43
CA LEU A 361 -3.46 -28.08 -23.44
C LEU A 361 -3.09 -27.64 -24.85
N HIS A 362 -2.83 -26.35 -25.00
CA HIS A 362 -2.21 -25.77 -26.18
C HIS A 362 -0.70 -26.02 -26.12
N LEU A 363 -0.24 -27.08 -26.80
CA LEU A 363 1.15 -27.56 -26.73
C LEU A 363 2.18 -26.67 -27.45
N GLN A 364 1.71 -25.73 -28.28
CA GLN A 364 2.59 -24.79 -29.01
C GLN A 364 2.94 -23.55 -28.19
N ALA A 365 2.36 -23.37 -27.00
CA ALA A 365 2.69 -22.26 -26.11
C ALA A 365 4.17 -22.34 -25.70
N MET A 366 4.86 -21.20 -25.76
CA MET A 366 6.28 -21.09 -25.41
C MET A 366 6.47 -21.12 -23.89
N THR A 367 7.58 -21.67 -23.44
CA THR A 367 8.03 -21.67 -22.04
C THR A 367 9.32 -20.87 -21.92
N ILE A 368 9.65 -20.37 -20.73
CA ILE A 368 10.79 -19.47 -20.45
C ILE A 368 12.14 -19.99 -20.96
N THR A 369 12.30 -21.31 -21.12
CA THR A 369 13.48 -21.94 -21.72
C THR A 369 13.61 -21.71 -23.23
N GLY A 370 12.57 -21.19 -23.88
CA GLY A 370 12.45 -21.05 -25.32
C GLY A 370 11.90 -22.28 -26.04
N GLN A 371 11.52 -23.32 -25.30
CA GLN A 371 10.91 -24.53 -25.84
C GLN A 371 9.38 -24.44 -25.81
N LYS A 372 8.72 -25.14 -26.72
CA LYS A 372 7.26 -25.29 -26.69
C LYS A 372 6.86 -26.22 -25.54
N LEU A 373 5.69 -26.00 -24.94
CA LEU A 373 5.20 -26.83 -23.84
C LEU A 373 5.13 -28.31 -24.21
N GLY A 374 4.71 -28.65 -25.42
CA GLY A 374 4.70 -30.02 -25.92
C GLY A 374 6.08 -30.68 -25.90
N GLU A 375 7.11 -29.95 -26.34
CA GLU A 375 8.50 -30.43 -26.35
C GLU A 375 9.02 -30.67 -24.93
N VAL A 376 8.68 -29.78 -23.99
CA VAL A 376 9.02 -29.94 -22.57
C VAL A 376 8.39 -31.21 -21.99
N LEU A 377 7.12 -31.48 -22.32
CA LEU A 377 6.41 -32.68 -21.87
C LEU A 377 6.93 -33.96 -22.55
N ASP A 378 7.35 -33.89 -23.81
CA ASP A 378 7.94 -35.03 -24.53
C ASP A 378 9.32 -35.40 -23.97
N ALA A 379 10.14 -34.41 -23.63
CA ALA A 379 11.44 -34.62 -22.99
C ALA A 379 11.33 -35.08 -21.52
N SER A 380 10.15 -34.96 -20.91
CA SER A 380 9.90 -35.26 -19.49
C SER A 380 8.76 -36.27 -19.31
N PRO A 381 8.92 -37.53 -19.78
CA PRO A 381 7.88 -38.53 -19.60
C PRO A 381 7.64 -38.81 -18.11
N PHE A 382 6.38 -38.91 -17.72
CA PHE A 382 5.99 -39.26 -16.36
C PHE A 382 5.36 -40.66 -16.35
N ARG A 383 5.82 -41.52 -15.45
CA ARG A 383 5.24 -42.85 -15.22
C ARG A 383 4.31 -42.77 -14.00
N PRO A 384 2.97 -42.89 -14.18
CA PRO A 384 2.05 -42.91 -13.05
C PRO A 384 2.30 -44.09 -12.12
N PHE A 385 2.01 -43.89 -10.83
CA PHE A 385 1.99 -44.88 -9.76
C PHE A 385 0.77 -44.63 -8.86
N ASN A 386 0.37 -45.59 -8.02
CA ASN A 386 -0.91 -45.56 -7.29
C ASN A 386 -1.16 -44.23 -6.57
N PHE A 387 -0.23 -43.79 -5.72
CA PHE A 387 -0.35 -42.52 -4.99
C PHE A 387 -0.48 -41.30 -5.92
N SER A 388 0.17 -41.31 -7.10
CA SER A 388 -0.02 -40.22 -8.07
C SER A 388 -1.44 -40.14 -8.60
N SER A 389 -2.10 -41.29 -8.83
CA SER A 389 -3.48 -41.35 -9.33
C SER A 389 -4.53 -41.09 -8.25
N GLU A 390 -4.18 -41.26 -6.98
CA GLU A 390 -5.02 -40.87 -5.83
C GLU A 390 -5.08 -39.34 -5.71
N ILE A 391 -3.93 -38.67 -5.76
CA ILE A 391 -3.83 -37.22 -5.62
C ILE A 391 -4.14 -36.46 -6.91
N ILE A 392 -3.74 -37.00 -8.07
CA ILE A 392 -3.96 -36.43 -9.41
C ILE A 392 -4.81 -37.41 -10.20
N ARG A 393 -6.11 -37.21 -10.14
CA ARG A 393 -7.10 -38.11 -10.72
C ARG A 393 -6.98 -38.15 -12.26
N PRO A 394 -7.22 -39.32 -12.88
CA PRO A 394 -7.29 -39.40 -14.33
C PRO A 394 -8.56 -38.70 -14.86
N LEU A 395 -8.53 -38.26 -16.12
CA LEU A 395 -9.69 -37.63 -16.78
C LEU A 395 -10.95 -38.51 -16.77
N SER A 396 -10.80 -39.83 -16.71
CA SER A 396 -11.91 -40.80 -16.66
C SER A 396 -12.55 -40.94 -15.27
N ASN A 397 -11.90 -40.49 -14.21
CA ASN A 397 -12.40 -40.59 -12.84
C ASN A 397 -12.06 -39.33 -12.02
N PRO A 398 -12.55 -38.15 -12.42
CA PRO A 398 -12.25 -36.89 -11.75
C PRO A 398 -12.98 -36.75 -10.40
N LEU A 399 -12.56 -35.80 -9.57
CA LEU A 399 -13.26 -35.45 -8.32
C LEU A 399 -14.57 -34.71 -8.59
N TYR A 400 -14.58 -33.87 -9.62
CA TYR A 400 -15.74 -33.12 -10.06
C TYR A 400 -15.71 -32.99 -11.59
N PRO A 401 -16.82 -33.28 -12.30
CA PRO A 401 -16.79 -33.51 -13.74
C PRO A 401 -16.41 -32.28 -14.57
N SER A 402 -16.78 -31.07 -14.14
CA SER A 402 -16.38 -29.82 -14.80
C SER A 402 -16.69 -28.61 -13.91
N SER A 403 -16.17 -27.44 -14.27
CA SER A 403 -16.57 -26.15 -13.69
C SER A 403 -16.33 -26.06 -12.18
N SER A 404 -15.09 -26.32 -11.74
CA SER A 404 -14.72 -26.13 -10.33
C SER A 404 -14.88 -24.68 -9.89
N LEU A 405 -14.58 -23.75 -10.81
CA LEU A 405 -14.87 -22.32 -10.72
C LEU A 405 -15.92 -21.95 -11.78
N VAL A 406 -17.00 -21.28 -11.38
CA VAL A 406 -18.09 -20.84 -12.25
C VAL A 406 -18.22 -19.33 -12.25
N VAL A 407 -18.65 -18.79 -13.39
CA VAL A 407 -19.01 -17.37 -13.53
C VAL A 407 -20.53 -17.26 -13.57
N LEU A 408 -21.10 -16.47 -12.67
CA LEU A 408 -22.54 -16.23 -12.59
C LEU A 408 -22.88 -14.84 -13.11
N ARG A 409 -24.02 -14.71 -13.77
CA ARG A 409 -24.58 -13.44 -14.27
C ARG A 409 -26.06 -13.34 -13.92
N GLY A 410 -26.60 -12.13 -13.96
CA GLY A 410 -28.02 -11.87 -13.72
C GLY A 410 -28.20 -10.43 -13.26
N ASN A 411 -29.41 -10.05 -12.85
CA ASN A 411 -29.67 -8.68 -12.40
C ASN A 411 -28.84 -8.32 -11.16
N LEU A 412 -28.52 -9.27 -10.28
CA LEU A 412 -27.69 -9.02 -9.10
C LEU A 412 -26.20 -8.85 -9.42
N ALA A 413 -25.71 -9.48 -10.49
CA ALA A 413 -24.31 -9.43 -10.92
C ALA A 413 -24.18 -9.22 -12.44
N PRO A 414 -24.57 -8.05 -12.98
CA PRO A 414 -24.65 -7.84 -14.42
C PRO A 414 -23.28 -7.84 -15.11
N LYS A 415 -22.20 -7.45 -14.40
CA LYS A 415 -20.81 -7.58 -14.90
C LYS A 415 -20.15 -8.90 -14.52
N GLY A 416 -20.87 -9.78 -13.83
CA GLY A 416 -20.41 -11.09 -13.42
C GLY A 416 -20.07 -11.19 -11.92
N ALA A 417 -20.08 -12.42 -11.44
CA ALA A 417 -19.62 -12.86 -10.14
C ALA A 417 -18.94 -14.23 -10.29
N VAL A 418 -18.17 -14.66 -9.31
CA VAL A 418 -17.51 -15.98 -9.33
C VAL A 418 -17.88 -16.81 -8.10
N MET A 419 -17.96 -18.12 -8.30
CA MET A 419 -18.12 -19.09 -7.22
C MET A 419 -17.16 -20.26 -7.45
N LYS A 420 -16.63 -20.83 -6.36
CA LYS A 420 -15.92 -22.11 -6.39
C LYS A 420 -16.90 -23.25 -6.07
N ALA A 421 -17.60 -23.71 -7.11
CA ALA A 421 -18.64 -24.73 -6.99
C ALA A 421 -18.12 -26.06 -6.41
N SER A 422 -16.87 -26.42 -6.72
CA SER A 422 -16.28 -27.68 -6.23
C SER A 422 -16.16 -27.77 -4.71
N ALA A 423 -16.09 -26.63 -4.02
CA ALA A 423 -15.91 -26.58 -2.57
C ALA A 423 -17.22 -26.41 -1.79
N SER A 424 -18.38 -26.41 -2.47
CA SER A 424 -19.68 -26.43 -1.81
C SER A 424 -19.84 -27.68 -0.94
N LYS A 425 -20.20 -27.53 0.34
CA LYS A 425 -20.36 -28.68 1.24
C LYS A 425 -21.76 -29.28 1.14
N ASP A 426 -22.77 -28.45 0.82
CA ASP A 426 -24.12 -28.89 0.49
C ASP A 426 -24.42 -28.60 -0.98
N ARG A 427 -24.47 -29.65 -1.80
CA ARG A 427 -24.72 -29.58 -3.25
C ARG A 427 -26.09 -29.00 -3.59
N ARG A 428 -27.07 -29.09 -2.70
CA ARG A 428 -28.39 -28.48 -2.92
C ARG A 428 -28.28 -26.96 -3.02
N LEU A 429 -27.29 -26.34 -2.36
CA LEU A 429 -27.09 -24.89 -2.42
C LEU A 429 -26.59 -24.38 -3.79
N LEU A 430 -26.15 -25.28 -4.69
CA LEU A 430 -25.80 -24.93 -6.07
C LEU A 430 -27.03 -24.57 -6.92
N HIS A 431 -28.22 -24.96 -6.45
CA HIS A 431 -29.51 -24.55 -6.98
C HIS A 431 -30.43 -24.15 -5.80
N HIS A 432 -30.35 -22.89 -5.41
CA HIS A 432 -30.99 -22.39 -4.19
C HIS A 432 -31.75 -21.10 -4.42
N SER A 433 -32.90 -20.98 -3.75
CA SER A 433 -33.69 -19.76 -3.63
C SER A 433 -34.05 -19.54 -2.17
N GLY A 434 -33.81 -18.34 -1.64
CA GLY A 434 -34.08 -18.05 -0.24
C GLY A 434 -34.05 -16.57 0.13
N PRO A 435 -34.61 -16.20 1.29
CA PRO A 435 -34.68 -14.82 1.75
C PRO A 435 -33.30 -14.30 2.16
N ALA A 436 -32.98 -13.08 1.75
CA ALA A 436 -31.73 -12.40 2.07
C ALA A 436 -31.67 -11.98 3.54
N VAL A 437 -30.50 -12.11 4.15
CA VAL A 437 -30.13 -11.48 5.42
C VAL A 437 -28.95 -10.57 5.12
N VAL A 438 -29.23 -9.26 5.08
CA VAL A 438 -28.27 -8.25 4.61
C VAL A 438 -27.49 -7.64 5.76
N PHE A 439 -26.17 -7.62 5.59
CA PHE A 439 -25.20 -6.88 6.38
C PHE A 439 -24.60 -5.76 5.52
N LYS A 440 -24.70 -4.51 5.99
CA LYS A 440 -24.32 -3.32 5.22
C LYS A 440 -22.81 -3.21 4.96
N ASN A 441 -22.00 -3.68 5.91
CA ASN A 441 -20.55 -3.66 5.89
C ASN A 441 -20.00 -4.62 6.97
N SER A 442 -18.67 -4.72 7.07
CA SER A 442 -18.01 -5.60 8.04
C SER A 442 -18.31 -5.27 9.51
N ILE A 443 -18.65 -4.02 9.84
CA ILE A 443 -19.01 -3.60 11.21
C ILE A 443 -20.41 -4.13 11.55
N ASP A 444 -21.38 -3.86 10.68
CA ASP A 444 -22.76 -4.36 10.82
C ASP A 444 -22.82 -5.90 10.88
N LEU A 445 -21.95 -6.59 10.12
CA LEU A 445 -21.78 -8.04 10.23
C LEU A 445 -21.32 -8.46 11.62
N ALA A 446 -20.25 -7.85 12.13
CA ALA A 446 -19.65 -8.22 13.41
C ALA A 446 -20.62 -7.99 14.59
N GLU A 447 -21.43 -6.93 14.51
CA GLU A 447 -22.42 -6.60 15.55
C GLU A 447 -23.63 -7.54 15.54
N ARG A 448 -24.08 -8.02 14.36
CA ARG A 448 -25.37 -8.70 14.23
C ARG A 448 -25.33 -10.20 13.94
N ILE A 449 -24.24 -10.74 13.38
CA ILE A 449 -24.23 -12.13 12.88
C ILE A 449 -24.55 -13.18 13.96
N ASP A 450 -24.16 -12.90 15.21
CA ASP A 450 -24.36 -13.77 16.36
C ASP A 450 -25.44 -13.28 17.33
N ASP A 451 -26.24 -12.28 16.93
CA ASP A 451 -27.40 -11.82 17.69
C ASP A 451 -28.44 -12.96 17.81
N PRO A 452 -28.85 -13.35 19.04
CA PRO A 452 -29.91 -14.34 19.26
C PRO A 452 -31.21 -14.01 18.51
N ASP A 453 -31.53 -12.72 18.35
CA ASP A 453 -32.77 -12.24 17.76
C ASP A 453 -32.68 -12.04 16.23
N LEU A 454 -31.50 -12.28 15.63
CA LEU A 454 -31.34 -12.23 14.17
C LEU A 454 -32.28 -13.24 13.49
N LEU A 455 -33.23 -12.77 12.68
CA LEU A 455 -34.11 -13.64 11.90
C LEU A 455 -33.32 -14.29 10.75
N VAL A 456 -32.81 -15.51 10.99
CA VAL A 456 -32.02 -16.28 10.02
C VAL A 456 -32.29 -17.78 10.17
N THR A 457 -32.48 -18.46 9.05
CA THR A 457 -32.64 -19.92 8.99
C THR A 457 -31.56 -20.54 8.11
N LYS A 458 -31.43 -21.86 8.10
CA LYS A 458 -30.50 -22.58 7.22
C LYS A 458 -30.74 -22.34 5.72
N ASP A 459 -31.96 -21.94 5.35
CA ASP A 459 -32.37 -21.68 3.96
C ASP A 459 -32.23 -20.19 3.57
N SER A 460 -31.87 -19.32 4.52
CA SER A 460 -31.57 -17.92 4.24
C SER A 460 -30.29 -17.73 3.41
N VAL A 461 -30.21 -16.63 2.67
CA VAL A 461 -29.01 -16.20 1.93
C VAL A 461 -28.32 -15.08 2.70
N LEU A 462 -27.08 -15.29 3.15
CA LEU A 462 -26.33 -14.22 3.82
C LEU A 462 -25.72 -13.29 2.77
N VAL A 463 -25.98 -11.99 2.88
CA VAL A 463 -25.51 -10.97 1.94
C VAL A 463 -24.65 -9.96 2.67
N LEU A 464 -23.40 -9.77 2.21
CA LEU A 464 -22.49 -8.76 2.74
C LEU A 464 -22.18 -7.72 1.66
N GLN A 465 -22.54 -6.47 1.96
CA GLN A 465 -22.32 -5.31 1.12
C GLN A 465 -21.06 -4.54 1.58
N GLY A 466 -20.55 -3.66 0.73
CA GLY A 466 -19.59 -2.63 1.13
C GLY A 466 -18.19 -3.20 1.36
N ILE A 467 -17.89 -4.37 0.80
CA ILE A 467 -16.58 -5.02 0.91
C ILE A 467 -15.88 -5.23 -0.43
N GLY A 468 -16.29 -4.47 -1.44
CA GLY A 468 -15.63 -4.37 -2.74
C GLY A 468 -14.34 -3.53 -2.72
N PRO A 469 -13.74 -3.31 -3.91
CA PRO A 469 -12.54 -2.49 -4.08
C PRO A 469 -12.66 -1.05 -3.56
N ILE A 470 -13.82 -0.41 -3.71
CA ILE A 470 -14.09 0.95 -3.25
C ILE A 470 -14.67 0.92 -1.82
N GLY A 471 -15.59 -0.01 -1.53
CA GLY A 471 -16.37 -0.02 -0.29
C GLY A 471 -15.56 -0.12 1.01
N ASN A 472 -14.65 -1.12 1.12
CA ASN A 472 -13.87 -1.35 2.35
C ASN A 472 -12.50 -0.67 2.36
N PRO A 473 -12.18 0.11 1.32
CA PRO A 473 -11.23 -0.15 0.23
C PRO A 473 -10.48 -1.49 0.14
N GLY A 474 -10.06 -1.84 -1.08
CA GLY A 474 -9.07 -2.89 -1.34
C GLY A 474 -9.63 -4.31 -1.41
N MET A 475 -10.95 -4.50 -1.27
CA MET A 475 -11.65 -5.76 -1.46
C MET A 475 -11.12 -6.89 -0.53
N PRO A 476 -11.39 -6.87 0.79
CA PRO A 476 -10.88 -7.85 1.74
C PRO A 476 -11.41 -9.27 1.50
N GLU A 477 -10.76 -10.26 2.11
CA GLU A 477 -11.20 -11.67 2.10
C GLU A 477 -12.34 -11.97 3.09
N ALA A 478 -13.26 -11.01 3.25
CA ALA A 478 -14.39 -11.05 4.19
C ALA A 478 -15.67 -11.66 3.59
N GLY A 479 -15.66 -12.06 2.32
CA GLY A 479 -16.80 -12.70 1.65
C GLY A 479 -17.12 -14.11 2.16
N LEU A 480 -16.22 -14.72 2.93
CA LEU A 480 -16.55 -15.89 3.75
C LEU A 480 -17.30 -15.42 5.00
N ILE A 481 -18.58 -15.12 4.83
CA ILE A 481 -19.47 -14.76 5.94
C ILE A 481 -19.54 -15.98 6.90
N PRO A 482 -19.27 -15.80 8.21
CA PRO A 482 -19.41 -16.87 9.19
C PRO A 482 -20.85 -17.39 9.25
N ILE A 483 -21.03 -18.69 9.50
CA ILE A 483 -22.35 -19.22 9.85
C ILE A 483 -22.71 -18.69 11.26
N PRO A 484 -23.92 -18.15 11.47
CA PRO A 484 -24.38 -17.71 12.78
C PRO A 484 -24.17 -18.80 13.84
N ARG A 485 -23.64 -18.45 15.01
CA ARG A 485 -23.30 -19.44 16.06
C ARG A 485 -24.48 -20.33 16.44
N LYS A 486 -25.69 -19.78 16.53
CA LYS A 486 -26.91 -20.54 16.84
C LYS A 486 -27.26 -21.60 15.79
N LEU A 487 -26.95 -21.35 14.52
CA LEU A 487 -27.15 -22.32 13.43
C LEU A 487 -26.01 -23.34 13.38
N ALA A 488 -24.78 -22.89 13.60
CA ALA A 488 -23.61 -23.77 13.64
C ALA A 488 -23.72 -24.80 14.79
N ALA A 489 -24.15 -24.36 15.99
CA ALA A 489 -24.43 -25.25 17.12
C ALA A 489 -25.59 -26.24 16.86
N ALA A 490 -26.51 -25.89 15.96
CA ALA A 490 -27.58 -26.76 15.48
C ALA A 490 -27.14 -27.69 14.31
N GLY A 491 -25.85 -27.71 13.96
CA GLY A 491 -25.28 -28.59 12.95
C GLY A 491 -25.28 -28.03 11.52
N VAL A 492 -25.61 -26.75 11.30
CA VAL A 492 -25.53 -26.14 9.96
C VAL A 492 -24.08 -25.87 9.60
N THR A 493 -23.60 -26.51 8.53
CA THR A 493 -22.19 -26.41 8.08
C THR A 493 -21.98 -25.54 6.83
N ASP A 494 -23.04 -25.25 6.07
CA ASP A 494 -23.00 -24.46 4.84
C ASP A 494 -24.32 -23.69 4.63
N MET A 495 -24.21 -22.54 3.96
CA MET A 495 -25.30 -21.65 3.57
C MET A 495 -24.88 -20.89 2.30
N LEU A 496 -25.83 -20.48 1.46
CA LEU A 496 -25.53 -19.60 0.34
C LEU A 496 -25.11 -18.22 0.87
N ARG A 497 -23.91 -17.79 0.51
CA ARG A 497 -23.31 -16.52 0.95
C ARG A 497 -22.88 -15.70 -0.24
N VAL A 498 -23.17 -14.40 -0.21
CA VAL A 498 -23.10 -13.54 -1.39
C VAL A 498 -22.46 -12.20 -1.02
N SER A 499 -21.42 -11.78 -1.74
CA SER A 499 -20.79 -10.47 -1.52
C SER A 499 -20.06 -9.91 -2.74
N ASP A 500 -19.76 -8.62 -2.69
CA ASP A 500 -18.84 -7.92 -3.59
C ASP A 500 -17.35 -8.07 -3.19
N GLY A 501 -17.07 -8.82 -2.13
CA GLY A 501 -15.72 -9.05 -1.63
C GLY A 501 -15.03 -10.27 -2.22
N ARG A 502 -13.92 -10.65 -1.59
CA ARG A 502 -13.17 -11.88 -1.90
C ARG A 502 -13.29 -12.88 -0.76
N MET A 503 -12.80 -14.09 -0.99
CA MET A 503 -12.51 -15.04 0.07
C MET A 503 -11.09 -15.56 -0.11
N SER A 504 -10.53 -16.11 0.95
CA SER A 504 -9.27 -16.86 0.84
C SER A 504 -9.48 -18.06 -0.05
N GLY A 505 -8.52 -18.37 -0.93
CA GLY A 505 -8.58 -19.58 -1.77
C GLY A 505 -8.69 -20.90 -0.99
N THR A 506 -8.46 -20.84 0.31
CA THR A 506 -8.47 -21.92 1.29
C THR A 506 -9.84 -22.14 1.92
N ALA A 507 -10.83 -21.29 1.63
CA ALA A 507 -12.18 -21.40 2.13
C ALA A 507 -13.00 -22.43 1.33
N GLY A 508 -13.90 -23.13 2.04
CA GLY A 508 -14.91 -24.00 1.46
C GLY A 508 -16.34 -23.55 1.80
N GLY A 509 -17.29 -24.09 1.07
CA GLY A 509 -18.72 -23.83 1.14
C GLY A 509 -19.28 -23.11 -0.09
N THR A 510 -20.59 -22.84 -0.07
CA THR A 510 -21.32 -22.30 -1.24
C THR A 510 -21.36 -20.77 -1.22
N ILE A 511 -20.39 -20.14 -1.90
CA ILE A 511 -20.10 -18.70 -1.75
C ILE A 511 -19.94 -18.03 -3.12
N VAL A 512 -20.74 -16.99 -3.36
CA VAL A 512 -20.65 -16.09 -4.51
C VAL A 512 -19.86 -14.83 -4.13
N LEU A 513 -18.87 -14.51 -4.95
CA LEU A 513 -17.90 -13.45 -4.70
C LEU A 513 -17.76 -12.53 -5.91
N HIS A 514 -17.09 -11.39 -5.68
CA HIS A 514 -16.69 -10.47 -6.73
C HIS A 514 -17.87 -9.92 -7.54
N ILE A 515 -19.05 -9.84 -6.91
CA ILE A 515 -20.23 -9.27 -7.55
C ILE A 515 -19.89 -7.90 -8.08
N SER A 516 -20.07 -7.76 -9.39
CA SER A 516 -19.74 -6.56 -10.12
C SER A 516 -20.98 -6.06 -10.87
N PRO A 517 -21.32 -4.76 -10.77
CA PRO A 517 -20.70 -3.72 -9.95
C PRO A 517 -20.80 -3.94 -8.43
N GLU A 518 -19.77 -3.56 -7.68
CA GLU A 518 -19.78 -3.65 -6.20
C GLU A 518 -20.88 -2.79 -5.58
N SER A 519 -21.29 -3.10 -4.35
CA SER A 519 -22.42 -2.41 -3.71
C SER A 519 -22.13 -0.94 -3.47
N ALA A 520 -20.87 -0.53 -3.27
CA ALA A 520 -20.48 0.87 -3.07
C ALA A 520 -20.78 1.77 -4.28
N ILE A 521 -20.94 1.19 -5.48
CA ILE A 521 -21.34 1.94 -6.67
C ILE A 521 -22.85 2.27 -6.55
N PRO A 522 -23.27 3.56 -6.68
CA PRO A 522 -24.65 3.97 -6.43
C PRO A 522 -25.69 3.24 -7.29
N THR A 523 -25.33 2.85 -8.51
CA THR A 523 -26.20 2.12 -9.46
C THR A 523 -26.19 0.60 -9.28
N SER A 524 -25.47 0.06 -8.29
CA SER A 524 -25.37 -1.39 -8.10
C SER A 524 -26.66 -1.97 -7.51
N VAL A 525 -27.16 -3.05 -8.13
CA VAL A 525 -28.28 -3.84 -7.63
C VAL A 525 -27.96 -4.48 -6.28
N LEU A 526 -26.72 -4.94 -6.07
CA LEU A 526 -26.30 -5.50 -4.78
C LEU A 526 -26.49 -4.49 -3.64
N GLY A 527 -26.26 -3.20 -3.89
CA GLY A 527 -26.38 -2.16 -2.87
C GLY A 527 -27.80 -1.72 -2.51
N VAL A 528 -28.83 -2.25 -3.20
CA VAL A 528 -30.24 -2.00 -2.89
C VAL A 528 -31.01 -3.24 -2.42
N VAL A 529 -30.31 -4.36 -2.26
CA VAL A 529 -30.87 -5.57 -1.63
C VAL A 529 -31.25 -5.27 -0.18
N LYS A 530 -32.44 -5.70 0.22
CA LYS A 530 -32.97 -5.59 1.58
C LYS A 530 -33.18 -6.97 2.17
N SER A 531 -33.08 -7.09 3.50
CA SER A 531 -33.40 -8.36 4.17
C SER A 531 -34.85 -8.76 3.87
N GLY A 532 -35.08 -10.03 3.58
CA GLY A 532 -36.37 -10.58 3.15
C GLY A 532 -36.56 -10.67 1.63
N ASP A 533 -35.79 -9.93 0.82
CA ASP A 533 -35.84 -10.11 -0.64
C ASP A 533 -35.36 -11.54 -1.01
N ILE A 534 -35.95 -12.14 -2.04
CA ILE A 534 -35.56 -13.50 -2.47
C ILE A 534 -34.38 -13.43 -3.45
N ILE A 535 -33.32 -14.20 -3.15
CA ILE A 535 -32.15 -14.35 -4.02
C ILE A 535 -32.14 -15.77 -4.58
N VAL A 536 -31.93 -15.86 -5.90
CA VAL A 536 -31.83 -17.12 -6.64
C VAL A 536 -30.41 -17.31 -7.15
N CYS A 537 -29.84 -18.47 -6.89
CA CYS A 537 -28.57 -18.92 -7.46
C CYS A 537 -28.79 -20.26 -8.19
N ASP A 538 -28.51 -20.28 -9.48
CA ASP A 538 -28.59 -21.47 -10.32
C ASP A 538 -27.31 -21.60 -11.15
N ILE A 539 -26.46 -22.55 -10.77
CA ILE A 539 -25.18 -22.75 -11.44
C ILE A 539 -25.35 -23.34 -12.82
N GLU A 540 -26.32 -24.22 -13.07
CA GLU A 540 -26.51 -24.81 -14.40
C GLU A 540 -26.83 -23.73 -15.43
N ARG A 541 -27.71 -22.80 -15.05
CA ARG A 541 -28.09 -21.63 -15.87
C ARG A 541 -27.08 -20.49 -15.83
N ARG A 542 -26.04 -20.57 -14.99
CA ARG A 542 -25.11 -19.46 -14.67
C ARG A 542 -25.82 -18.20 -14.20
N TYR A 543 -26.88 -18.37 -13.43
CA TYR A 543 -27.77 -17.30 -13.01
C TYR A 543 -27.59 -16.94 -11.54
N LEU A 544 -27.49 -15.63 -11.27
CA LEU A 544 -27.59 -15.04 -9.94
C LEU A 544 -28.56 -13.86 -9.99
N GLY A 545 -29.71 -14.04 -9.35
CA GLY A 545 -30.84 -13.13 -9.45
C GLY A 545 -31.38 -12.62 -8.12
N LEU A 546 -31.98 -11.43 -8.18
CA LEU A 546 -32.85 -10.87 -7.15
C LEU A 546 -34.30 -10.93 -7.68
N GLU A 547 -35.19 -11.65 -7.00
CA GLU A 547 -36.62 -11.74 -7.37
C GLU A 547 -37.39 -10.54 -6.82
N VAL A 548 -37.15 -9.39 -7.42
CA VAL A 548 -37.85 -8.13 -7.18
C VAL A 548 -38.20 -7.54 -8.53
N ASP A 549 -39.39 -6.94 -8.67
CA ASP A 549 -39.81 -6.31 -9.93
C ASP A 549 -38.78 -5.26 -10.38
N SER A 550 -38.47 -5.24 -11.68
CA SER A 550 -37.46 -4.34 -12.24
C SER A 550 -37.74 -2.87 -11.92
N LYS A 551 -39.01 -2.43 -11.88
CA LYS A 551 -39.37 -1.05 -11.54
C LYS A 551 -39.09 -0.74 -10.08
N GLU A 552 -39.26 -1.72 -9.18
CA GLU A 552 -38.91 -1.56 -7.77
C GLU A 552 -37.38 -1.49 -7.58
N ILE A 553 -36.61 -2.30 -8.31
CA ILE A 553 -35.14 -2.20 -8.31
C ILE A 553 -34.70 -0.81 -8.79
N GLU A 554 -35.24 -0.34 -9.91
CA GLU A 554 -34.95 0.99 -10.46
C GLU A 554 -35.33 2.11 -9.47
N ARG A 555 -36.50 2.02 -8.83
CA ARG A 555 -36.94 2.96 -7.80
C ARG A 555 -35.95 3.00 -6.63
N ARG A 556 -35.55 1.83 -6.10
CA ARG A 556 -34.57 1.76 -4.99
C ARG A 556 -33.21 2.33 -5.38
N ILE A 557 -32.76 2.11 -6.62
CA ILE A 557 -31.52 2.70 -7.14
C ILE A 557 -31.64 4.22 -7.23
N ALA A 558 -32.74 4.74 -7.77
CA ALA A 558 -32.98 6.18 -7.86
C ALA A 558 -33.01 6.85 -6.47
N GLU A 559 -33.73 6.25 -5.51
CA GLU A 559 -33.74 6.72 -4.11
C GLU A 559 -32.35 6.74 -3.50
N ARG A 560 -31.56 5.69 -3.72
CA ARG A 560 -30.19 5.61 -3.24
C ARG A 560 -29.29 6.66 -3.87
N GLN A 561 -29.43 6.93 -5.17
CA GLN A 561 -28.69 7.97 -5.86
C GLN A 561 -29.01 9.35 -5.29
N ILE A 562 -30.29 9.63 -5.00
CA ILE A 562 -30.73 10.87 -4.35
C ILE A 562 -30.13 11.00 -2.94
N LEU A 563 -30.10 9.92 -2.15
CA LEU A 563 -29.49 9.94 -0.82
C LEU A 563 -27.99 10.23 -0.89
N VAL A 564 -27.28 9.59 -1.80
CA VAL A 564 -25.83 9.81 -1.98
C VAL A 564 -25.55 11.21 -2.51
N SER A 565 -26.38 11.78 -3.39
CA SER A 565 -26.24 13.17 -3.82
C SER A 565 -26.62 14.16 -2.72
N ALA A 566 -27.68 13.89 -1.95
CA ALA A 566 -28.08 14.73 -0.83
C ALA A 566 -27.03 14.71 0.29
N GLU A 567 -26.36 13.59 0.55
CA GLU A 567 -25.20 13.53 1.45
C GLU A 567 -24.02 14.35 0.92
N LYS A 568 -23.85 14.42 -0.42
CA LYS A 568 -22.91 15.32 -1.11
C LYS A 568 -23.32 16.80 -1.00
N ASP A 569 -24.61 17.10 -1.02
CA ASP A 569 -25.13 18.47 -0.96
C ASP A 569 -25.24 19.01 0.47
N THR A 570 -25.56 18.18 1.48
CA THR A 570 -25.68 18.64 2.88
C THR A 570 -24.34 18.93 3.56
N VAL A 571 -23.24 18.34 3.10
CA VAL A 571 -21.92 18.77 3.58
C VAL A 571 -21.37 19.95 2.74
N MET A 572 -22.01 20.30 1.61
CA MET A 572 -21.81 21.59 0.92
C MET A 572 -22.67 22.74 1.50
N GLU A 573 -23.92 22.49 1.94
CA GLU A 573 -24.80 23.50 2.56
C GLU A 573 -24.49 23.77 4.05
N GLY A 574 -23.98 22.77 4.78
CA GLY A 574 -23.55 22.91 6.18
C GLY A 574 -22.42 23.91 6.41
N GLU A 575 -21.73 24.36 5.35
CA GLU A 575 -20.70 25.40 5.41
C GLU A 575 -21.26 26.84 5.34
N THR A 576 -22.58 27.05 5.20
CA THR A 576 -23.14 28.42 4.96
C THR A 576 -24.16 28.96 5.96
N ASN A 577 -24.62 28.23 6.99
CA ASN A 577 -25.54 28.82 8.00
C ASN A 577 -25.34 28.35 9.45
N ARG A 578 -25.44 29.32 10.38
CA ARG A 578 -24.95 29.39 11.76
C ARG A 578 -25.74 28.63 12.86
N THR A 579 -25.11 28.53 14.04
CA THR A 579 -25.66 28.52 15.43
C THR A 579 -26.38 27.26 16.00
N ARG A 580 -25.92 26.82 17.19
CA ARG A 580 -26.45 25.74 18.08
C ARG A 580 -27.83 26.09 18.71
N PRO A 581 -28.54 25.18 19.45
CA PRO A 581 -28.38 23.72 19.64
C PRO A 581 -29.69 22.90 19.48
N ALA A 582 -29.58 21.61 19.12
CA ALA A 582 -30.60 20.60 19.48
C ALA A 582 -29.98 19.19 19.54
N ARG A 583 -30.35 18.44 20.58
CA ARG A 583 -29.96 17.04 20.84
C ARG A 583 -30.72 16.09 19.91
N LEU A 584 -30.07 14.95 19.62
CA LEU A 584 -30.56 13.60 19.26
C LEU A 584 -30.13 13.08 17.89
N CYS A 585 -29.82 11.78 17.92
CA CYS A 585 -29.68 10.79 16.85
C CYS A 585 -28.32 10.57 16.16
N ALA A 586 -27.89 9.32 16.34
CA ALA A 586 -26.94 8.52 15.59
C ALA A 586 -26.84 8.82 14.08
N SER A 587 -25.61 9.01 13.60
CA SER A 587 -25.13 8.59 12.28
C SER A 587 -23.72 9.16 12.06
N TYR A 588 -22.72 8.31 11.86
CA TYR A 588 -21.45 8.74 11.27
C TYR A 588 -21.07 7.80 10.14
N GLY A 589 -21.22 8.33 8.94
CA GLY A 589 -20.71 7.80 7.69
C GLY A 589 -21.03 8.86 6.66
N ARG A 590 -20.06 9.72 6.33
CA ARG A 590 -20.16 10.57 5.15
C ARG A 590 -18.83 10.68 4.44
N ASN A 591 -18.85 10.12 3.24
CA ASN A 591 -17.96 10.39 2.12
C ASN A 591 -18.25 11.80 1.60
N HIS A 592 -17.24 12.40 0.97
CA HIS A 592 -17.46 13.62 0.23
C HIS A 592 -16.63 13.72 -1.05
N GLU A 593 -17.35 13.77 -2.17
CA GLU A 593 -16.87 14.05 -3.52
C GLU A 593 -17.47 15.38 -3.98
N THR A 594 -16.57 16.29 -4.41
CA THR A 594 -16.65 17.23 -5.55
C THR A 594 -17.76 18.30 -5.60
N ILE A 595 -17.40 19.57 -5.86
CA ILE A 595 -18.01 20.47 -6.88
C ILE A 595 -17.08 21.68 -7.15
N ARG A 596 -16.93 22.03 -8.45
CA ARG A 596 -16.26 23.25 -8.95
C ARG A 596 -17.26 24.43 -9.05
N PRO A 597 -16.83 25.68 -8.82
CA PRO A 597 -17.45 26.84 -9.45
C PRO A 597 -16.58 27.41 -10.59
N LYS A 598 -17.25 27.90 -11.65
CA LYS A 598 -16.69 28.71 -12.76
C LYS A 598 -16.22 30.07 -12.24
N ARG A 599 -15.09 30.57 -12.78
CA ARG A 599 -14.58 31.94 -12.54
C ARG A 599 -15.26 32.98 -13.44
N PRO A 600 -15.32 34.26 -13.04
CA PRO A 600 -15.61 35.37 -13.94
C PRO A 600 -14.35 35.77 -14.74
N ASP A 601 -14.59 36.27 -15.95
CA ASP A 601 -13.58 36.86 -16.82
C ASP A 601 -12.97 38.12 -16.20
N TYR A 602 -11.64 38.19 -16.20
CA TYR A 602 -10.90 39.43 -15.96
C TYR A 602 -9.80 39.53 -17.02
N GLU A 603 -10.04 40.36 -18.03
CA GLU A 603 -8.98 40.93 -18.85
C GLU A 603 -8.27 41.99 -18.01
N ASP A 604 -6.96 41.88 -17.86
CA ASP A 604 -6.14 43.09 -17.82
C ASP A 604 -4.94 42.93 -18.76
N LYS A 605 -4.89 43.86 -19.71
CA LYS A 605 -3.90 44.00 -20.77
C LYS A 605 -2.84 44.97 -20.25
N ASN A 606 -1.57 44.65 -20.52
CA ASN A 606 -0.42 45.56 -20.48
C ASN A 606 0.41 45.66 -19.19
N VAL A 607 1.11 44.58 -18.81
CA VAL A 607 2.43 44.72 -18.13
C VAL A 607 3.44 43.70 -18.66
N GLN A 608 4.51 44.19 -19.29
CA GLN A 608 5.79 43.53 -19.56
C GLN A 608 6.89 44.61 -19.45
N PRO A 609 8.22 44.32 -19.31
CA PRO A 609 8.99 43.16 -18.79
C PRO A 609 10.10 43.64 -17.77
N ARG A 610 10.93 42.82 -17.10
CA ARG A 610 12.21 42.21 -17.57
C ARG A 610 12.87 41.37 -16.45
N LEU A 611 13.34 40.17 -16.80
CA LEU A 611 14.30 39.36 -16.02
C LEU A 611 15.74 39.56 -16.54
N PRO A 612 16.79 39.30 -15.71
CA PRO A 612 18.19 39.43 -16.12
C PRO A 612 18.61 38.37 -17.15
N LYS A 613 19.45 38.78 -18.11
CA LYS A 613 20.00 37.91 -19.17
C LYS A 613 21.01 36.91 -18.61
N THR A 614 20.70 35.62 -18.69
CA THR A 614 21.70 34.53 -18.72
C THR A 614 21.73 33.92 -20.12
N ARG A 615 22.94 33.71 -20.66
CA ARG A 615 23.18 33.23 -22.04
C ARG A 615 22.68 31.79 -22.23
N GLY A 616 22.13 31.55 -23.42
CA GLY A 616 21.41 30.34 -23.78
C GLY A 616 22.28 29.14 -24.15
N ARG A 617 21.87 27.99 -23.63
CA ARG A 617 21.74 26.78 -24.44
C ARG A 617 20.26 26.39 -24.40
N ALA A 618 19.68 26.32 -25.58
CA ALA A 618 18.28 26.01 -25.83
C ALA A 618 17.93 24.63 -25.27
N LEU A 619 16.93 24.58 -24.39
CA LEU A 619 16.08 23.40 -24.26
C LEU A 619 15.05 23.49 -25.39
N SER A 620 15.37 22.84 -26.51
CA SER A 620 14.39 22.56 -27.55
C SER A 620 13.29 21.70 -26.95
N LEU A 621 12.07 22.20 -27.04
CA LEU A 621 10.85 21.43 -26.87
C LEU A 621 10.70 20.45 -28.05
N TYR A 622 10.36 19.21 -27.71
CA TYR A 622 9.89 18.08 -28.54
C TYR A 622 10.91 17.22 -29.30
N GLU A 623 11.17 16.03 -28.74
CA GLU A 623 11.06 14.76 -29.48
C GLU A 623 9.93 13.92 -28.85
N PRO A 624 9.05 13.30 -29.65
CA PRO A 624 7.93 12.50 -29.15
C PRO A 624 8.38 11.07 -28.86
N GLY A 625 8.89 10.84 -27.66
CA GLY A 625 9.21 9.50 -27.18
C GLY A 625 9.63 9.55 -25.72
N GLN A 626 8.94 8.80 -24.87
CA GLN A 626 9.12 8.70 -23.40
C GLN A 626 8.44 9.79 -22.56
N GLN A 627 7.22 9.48 -22.10
CA GLN A 627 6.68 10.06 -20.87
C GLN A 627 5.93 8.99 -20.06
N THR A 628 6.63 8.32 -19.14
CA THR A 628 5.99 7.74 -17.95
C THR A 628 5.94 8.82 -16.88
N SER A 629 4.99 9.75 -17.03
CA SER A 629 4.71 10.76 -16.02
C SER A 629 3.92 10.12 -14.88
N GLY A 630 4.38 10.27 -13.64
CA GLY A 630 3.62 9.86 -12.44
C GLY A 630 2.24 10.54 -12.43
N LEU A 631 1.25 9.97 -11.73
CA LEU A 631 -0.15 10.46 -11.73
C LEU A 631 -0.26 11.99 -11.53
N LEU A 632 0.53 12.56 -10.62
CA LEU A 632 0.58 14.01 -10.39
C LEU A 632 1.12 14.76 -11.61
N GLN A 633 2.15 14.27 -12.29
CA GLN A 633 2.76 14.92 -13.46
C GLN A 633 1.86 14.93 -14.70
N LYS A 634 0.86 14.05 -14.76
CA LYS A 634 -0.21 14.09 -15.77
C LYS A 634 -1.25 15.18 -15.48
N LEU A 635 -1.26 15.73 -14.26
CA LEU A 635 -2.11 16.86 -13.92
C LEU A 635 -1.43 18.17 -14.33
N PRO A 636 -2.20 19.14 -14.86
CA PRO A 636 -1.75 20.51 -15.01
C PRO A 636 -1.04 21.02 -13.74
N VAL A 637 -0.01 21.85 -13.91
CA VAL A 637 0.80 22.41 -12.81
C VAL A 637 -0.10 23.07 -11.76
N GLU A 638 -1.20 23.70 -12.20
CA GLU A 638 -2.17 24.38 -11.36
C GLU A 638 -2.92 23.40 -10.45
N LEU A 639 -3.29 22.23 -10.97
CA LEU A 639 -3.96 21.17 -10.19
C LEU A 639 -3.01 20.55 -9.19
N ARG A 640 -1.75 20.31 -9.58
CA ARG A 640 -0.71 19.85 -8.65
C ARG A 640 -0.45 20.85 -7.54
N ARG A 641 -0.28 22.13 -7.87
CA ARG A 641 -0.10 23.20 -6.87
C ARG A 641 -1.31 23.29 -5.94
N ARG A 642 -2.53 23.11 -6.44
CA ARG A 642 -3.72 23.06 -5.58
C ARG A 642 -3.72 21.85 -4.66
N ILE A 643 -3.39 20.66 -5.17
CA ILE A 643 -3.24 19.46 -4.34
C ILE A 643 -2.17 19.68 -3.26
N TYR A 644 -1.02 20.25 -3.61
CA TYR A 644 0.02 20.58 -2.64
C TYR A 644 -0.47 21.60 -1.61
N TYR A 645 -1.27 22.59 -2.03
CA TYR A 645 -1.86 23.59 -1.14
C TYR A 645 -2.87 22.99 -0.15
N GLU A 646 -3.75 22.09 -0.59
CA GLU A 646 -4.71 21.42 0.29
C GLU A 646 -4.03 20.45 1.28
N VAL A 647 -3.01 19.72 0.80
CA VAL A 647 -2.34 18.70 1.60
C VAL A 647 -1.33 19.34 2.57
N LEU A 648 -0.51 20.26 2.07
CA LEU A 648 0.66 20.80 2.78
C LEU A 648 0.49 22.24 3.25
N GLY A 649 -0.44 23.00 2.66
CA GLY A 649 -0.68 24.39 3.03
C GLY A 649 -1.58 24.56 4.24
N HIS A 650 -1.57 25.77 4.82
CA HIS A 650 -2.36 26.14 6.00
C HIS A 650 -2.20 25.24 7.22
N ARG A 651 -1.07 24.54 7.32
CA ARG A 651 -0.73 23.75 8.50
C ARG A 651 0.04 24.62 9.49
N LYS A 652 0.00 24.24 10.77
CA LYS A 652 0.90 24.77 11.79
C LYS A 652 2.01 23.76 12.03
N VAL A 653 3.25 24.21 11.90
CA VAL A 653 4.46 23.39 12.08
C VAL A 653 5.10 23.80 13.39
N HIS A 654 5.08 22.89 14.36
CA HIS A 654 5.70 23.11 15.66
C HIS A 654 7.17 22.72 15.61
N LEU A 655 8.05 23.57 16.13
CA LEU A 655 9.50 23.38 16.16
C LEU A 655 10.04 23.68 17.56
N LEU A 656 10.80 22.74 18.13
CA LEU A 656 11.38 22.90 19.46
C LEU A 656 12.79 22.31 19.51
N PHE A 657 13.70 23.06 20.11
CA PHE A 657 15.04 22.60 20.46
C PHE A 657 15.34 23.00 21.90
N GLU A 658 15.54 22.02 22.78
CA GLU A 658 15.72 22.23 24.23
C GLU A 658 16.77 21.27 24.82
N PHE A 659 17.41 21.68 25.92
CA PHE A 659 18.26 20.82 26.75
C PHE A 659 17.49 20.46 28.02
N ALA A 660 16.99 19.22 28.13
CA ALA A 660 16.04 18.85 29.19
C ALA A 660 16.21 17.41 29.72
N PRO A 661 15.77 17.10 30.97
CA PRO A 661 15.83 15.76 31.54
C PRO A 661 15.01 14.73 30.75
N ARG A 662 15.49 13.49 30.65
CA ARG A 662 14.80 12.40 29.92
C ARG A 662 13.58 11.88 30.66
N LYS A 663 12.38 12.27 30.21
CA LYS A 663 11.10 11.72 30.68
C LYS A 663 10.97 10.25 30.24
N TYR A 664 11.32 9.29 31.09
CA TYR A 664 11.03 7.87 30.85
C TYR A 664 9.53 7.59 31.07
N ARG A 665 8.92 6.73 30.24
CA ARG A 665 7.56 6.20 30.46
C ARG A 665 7.53 5.55 31.85
N LYS A 666 6.66 6.03 32.74
CA LYS A 666 6.54 5.65 34.16
C LYS A 666 6.71 4.14 34.36
N SER A 667 7.89 3.72 34.81
CA SER A 667 8.16 2.37 35.29
C SER A 667 9.39 2.40 36.20
N ARG A 668 9.12 2.29 37.50
CA ARG A 668 9.96 1.86 38.64
C ARG A 668 11.46 2.27 38.65
N THR A 669 11.76 3.04 39.70
CA THR A 669 12.98 3.08 40.53
C THR A 669 14.31 3.56 39.91
N ASN A 670 14.83 4.67 40.48
CA ASN A 670 16.23 5.14 40.48
C ASN A 670 17.01 5.11 39.15
N LYS A 671 16.52 5.82 38.13
CA LYS A 671 17.37 6.21 36.98
C LYS A 671 17.74 7.69 37.09
N LYS A 672 19.05 7.96 37.13
CA LYS A 672 19.63 9.32 37.04
C LYS A 672 18.94 10.09 35.91
N GLU A 673 18.50 11.31 36.21
CA GLU A 673 18.06 12.26 35.20
C GLU A 673 19.26 12.60 34.30
N ILE A 674 19.27 12.07 33.09
CA ILE A 674 20.27 12.42 32.08
C ILE A 674 19.71 13.64 31.34
N LEU A 675 20.38 14.78 31.48
CA LEU A 675 20.16 15.96 30.65
C LEU A 675 20.72 15.68 29.25
N GLU A 676 19.94 15.97 28.21
CA GLU A 676 20.38 15.83 26.83
C GLU A 676 19.71 16.88 25.94
N TRP A 677 20.38 17.26 24.86
CA TRP A 677 19.79 18.10 23.80
C TRP A 677 18.74 17.29 23.04
N ARG A 678 17.58 17.89 22.83
CA ARG A 678 16.45 17.30 22.12
C ARG A 678 15.93 18.24 21.05
N TRP A 679 15.64 17.68 19.88
CA TRP A 679 14.86 18.33 18.83
C TRP A 679 13.50 17.66 18.74
N TRP A 680 12.45 18.45 18.56
CA TRP A 680 11.10 17.98 18.32
C TRP A 680 10.45 18.83 17.23
N HIS A 681 9.75 18.16 16.32
CA HIS A 681 8.88 18.83 15.37
C HIS A 681 7.61 18.01 15.17
N CYS A 682 6.52 18.69 14.86
CA CYS A 682 5.30 18.04 14.41
C CYS A 682 4.51 18.98 13.49
N ILE A 683 3.67 18.37 12.65
CA ILE A 683 2.65 19.11 11.89
C ILE A 683 1.36 18.94 12.67
N CYS A 684 0.75 20.06 13.02
CA CYS A 684 -0.53 20.07 13.69
C CYS A 684 -1.59 19.45 12.78
N THR A 685 -2.10 18.28 13.18
CA THR A 685 -3.21 17.58 12.51
C THR A 685 -4.56 17.90 13.16
N TRP A 686 -4.57 18.75 14.19
CA TRP A 686 -5.79 19.20 14.83
C TRP A 686 -6.50 20.19 13.92
N ASP A 687 -7.82 20.13 13.90
CA ASP A 687 -8.63 21.10 13.19
C ASP A 687 -8.44 22.48 13.84
N GLN A 688 -7.71 23.37 13.16
CA GLN A 688 -7.43 24.70 13.67
C GLN A 688 -8.67 25.59 13.71
N THR A 689 -9.80 25.14 13.16
CA THR A 689 -11.07 25.87 13.26
C THR A 689 -11.72 25.73 14.64
N GLU A 690 -11.36 24.71 15.43
CA GLU A 690 -11.79 24.53 16.83
C GLU A 690 -10.79 25.08 17.86
N ASP A 691 -9.56 25.38 17.43
CA ASP A 691 -8.58 26.06 18.27
C ASP A 691 -9.01 27.53 18.35
N ASP A 692 -9.46 27.97 19.52
CA ASP A 692 -10.06 29.29 19.77
C ASP A 692 -9.07 30.46 19.64
N GLY A 693 -7.97 30.26 18.89
CA GLY A 693 -6.87 31.20 18.65
C GLY A 693 -6.06 31.57 19.90
N LEU A 694 -6.61 31.27 21.09
CA LEU A 694 -6.15 31.75 22.37
C LEU A 694 -5.56 30.61 23.20
N ARG A 695 -6.14 29.39 23.18
CA ARG A 695 -5.60 28.26 23.98
C ARG A 695 -4.41 27.55 23.32
N GLY A 696 -4.37 27.48 21.99
CA GLY A 696 -3.38 26.71 21.23
C GLY A 696 -1.92 27.15 21.36
N ILE A 697 -1.65 28.39 21.77
CA ILE A 697 -0.27 28.88 21.96
C ILE A 697 0.23 28.65 23.40
N TRP A 698 -0.68 28.61 24.38
CA TRP A 698 -0.32 28.34 25.78
C TRP A 698 -0.25 26.85 26.11
N PHE A 699 -1.00 26.02 25.37
CA PHE A 699 -1.08 24.58 25.58
C PHE A 699 -0.79 23.86 24.27
N ASP A 700 0.49 23.52 24.05
CA ASP A 700 0.88 22.63 22.95
C ASP A 700 0.43 21.19 23.28
N ARG A 701 -0.84 20.91 22.98
CA ARG A 701 -1.43 19.58 23.17
C ARG A 701 -0.85 18.54 22.21
N CYS A 702 -0.17 18.97 21.13
CA CYS A 702 0.58 18.10 20.23
C CYS A 702 1.85 17.55 20.91
N LYS A 703 2.48 18.32 21.81
CA LYS A 703 3.68 17.92 22.57
C LYS A 703 3.35 16.97 23.73
N ASP A 704 2.28 17.22 24.49
CA ASP A 704 1.98 16.48 25.73
C ASP A 704 0.92 15.37 25.59
N GLY A 705 0.34 15.16 24.40
CA GLY A 705 -0.67 14.13 24.16
C GLY A 705 -2.00 14.39 24.88
N GLY A 706 -2.36 15.67 25.03
CA GLY A 706 -3.54 16.10 25.79
C GLY A 706 -4.84 15.49 25.29
N VAL A 707 -5.76 15.22 26.21
CA VAL A 707 -7.09 14.66 25.92
C VAL A 707 -8.03 15.78 25.47
N VAL A 708 -8.68 15.59 24.32
CA VAL A 708 -9.84 16.40 23.89
C VAL A 708 -11.02 15.46 23.79
N ASN A 709 -12.15 15.81 24.42
CA ASN A 709 -13.39 15.02 24.40
C ASN A 709 -13.22 13.53 24.81
N GLY A 710 -12.39 13.25 25.82
CA GLY A 710 -12.20 11.90 26.35
C GLY A 710 -11.40 10.94 25.46
N ARG A 711 -10.80 11.42 24.35
CA ARG A 711 -9.93 10.62 23.49
C ARG A 711 -8.48 11.15 23.57
N PRO A 712 -7.49 10.32 23.94
CA PRO A 712 -6.08 10.70 23.83
C PRO A 712 -5.69 10.76 22.35
N GLY A 713 -5.26 11.92 21.87
CA GLY A 713 -4.67 12.05 20.54
C GLY A 713 -3.27 11.41 20.49
N PRO A 714 -2.86 10.79 19.38
CA PRO A 714 -1.51 10.27 19.25
C PRO A 714 -0.49 11.42 19.31
N PRO A 715 0.64 11.30 20.04
CA PRO A 715 1.72 12.27 19.93
C PRO A 715 2.34 12.14 18.53
N ASN A 716 1.99 13.06 17.63
CA ASN A 716 2.44 13.03 16.23
C ASN A 716 3.89 13.50 16.02
N GLY A 717 4.66 13.75 17.09
CA GLY A 717 6.09 14.03 17.02
C GLY A 717 6.90 13.12 17.94
N MET A 718 7.87 12.38 17.40
CA MET A 718 8.85 11.64 18.21
C MET A 718 9.95 12.59 18.67
N MET A 719 10.19 12.70 19.98
CA MET A 719 11.44 13.30 20.50
C MET A 719 12.60 12.34 20.18
N GLY A 720 13.29 12.60 19.07
CA GLY A 720 14.44 11.80 18.62
C GLY A 720 15.77 12.34 19.15
N LYS A 721 16.75 11.45 19.35
CA LYS A 721 18.17 11.83 19.36
C LYS A 721 18.54 12.34 17.96
N LEU A 722 19.46 13.32 17.89
CA LEU A 722 20.02 13.94 16.69
C LEU A 722 20.06 13.00 15.46
N LYS A 723 18.92 12.91 14.79
CA LYS A 723 18.65 12.27 13.51
C LYS A 723 17.72 13.27 12.83
N LEU A 724 18.23 13.93 11.82
CA LEU A 724 17.51 14.91 11.01
C LEU A 724 16.44 14.20 10.17
N ASP A 725 15.39 13.70 10.81
CA ASP A 725 14.22 13.17 10.13
C ASP A 725 13.29 14.33 9.76
N PHE A 726 13.72 15.09 8.75
CA PHE A 726 12.95 16.09 8.02
C PHE A 726 11.93 15.40 7.10
N ALA A 727 11.20 14.39 7.57
CA ALA A 727 10.49 13.43 6.72
C ALA A 727 9.47 14.06 5.75
N ILE A 728 8.81 15.18 6.11
CA ILE A 728 7.95 15.88 5.14
C ILE A 728 8.73 16.81 4.21
N LEU A 729 9.81 17.40 4.70
CA LEU A 729 10.74 18.24 3.95
C LEU A 729 11.70 17.42 3.06
N LEU A 730 11.66 16.09 3.14
CA LEU A 730 12.43 15.12 2.35
C LEU A 730 11.54 14.17 1.54
N THR A 731 10.25 14.47 1.39
CA THR A 731 9.36 13.71 0.50
C THR A 731 9.77 13.96 -0.95
N CYS A 732 10.08 12.90 -1.73
CA CYS A 732 10.37 12.88 -3.17
C CYS A 732 10.91 14.20 -3.78
N ARG A 733 12.20 14.24 -4.12
CA ARG A 733 12.98 15.40 -4.64
C ARG A 733 12.24 16.35 -5.61
N GLN A 734 11.30 15.84 -6.41
CA GLN A 734 10.54 16.58 -7.42
C GLN A 734 9.15 17.07 -6.99
N VAL A 735 8.47 16.35 -6.08
CA VAL A 735 7.25 16.86 -5.39
C VAL A 735 7.65 17.99 -4.45
N TYR A 736 8.77 17.79 -3.74
CA TYR A 736 9.36 18.81 -2.90
C TYR A 736 9.63 20.10 -3.67
N SER A 737 10.25 20.06 -4.86
CA SER A 737 10.56 21.29 -5.60
C SER A 737 9.34 22.10 -6.05
N GLU A 738 8.18 21.47 -6.26
CA GLU A 738 6.96 22.17 -6.69
C GLU A 738 6.06 22.59 -5.51
N ALA A 739 6.15 21.89 -4.39
CA ALA A 739 5.36 22.14 -3.19
C ALA A 739 6.08 23.02 -2.16
N ILE A 740 7.40 23.23 -2.29
CA ILE A 740 8.21 23.91 -1.28
C ILE A 740 7.76 25.34 -1.02
N ASP A 741 7.39 26.08 -2.06
CA ASP A 741 6.93 27.46 -1.91
C ASP A 741 5.61 27.53 -1.16
N ILE A 742 4.72 26.57 -1.42
CA ILE A 742 3.44 26.43 -0.73
C ILE A 742 3.68 26.10 0.73
N LEU A 743 4.56 25.12 1.01
CA LEU A 743 4.88 24.72 2.37
C LEU A 743 5.41 25.91 3.18
N TYR A 744 6.44 26.62 2.73
CA TYR A 744 7.01 27.70 3.53
C TYR A 744 6.15 28.97 3.56
N ASN A 745 5.37 29.28 2.52
CA ASN A 745 4.59 30.53 2.46
C ASN A 745 3.16 30.42 3.01
N SER A 746 2.58 29.22 3.10
CA SER A 746 1.19 29.08 3.56
C SER A 746 1.04 28.42 4.94
N THR A 747 2.12 27.89 5.51
CA THR A 747 2.12 27.32 6.87
C THR A 747 2.55 28.34 7.91
N ILE A 748 2.04 28.16 9.12
CA ILE A 748 2.44 28.93 10.30
C ILE A 748 3.57 28.16 11.00
N PHE A 749 4.71 28.82 11.23
CA PHE A 749 5.81 28.23 12.00
C PHE A 749 5.71 28.64 13.47
N ASP A 750 5.57 27.65 14.35
CA ASP A 750 5.50 27.83 15.80
C ASP A 750 6.84 27.45 16.44
N PHE A 751 7.54 28.45 16.96
CA PHE A 751 8.86 28.27 17.57
C PHE A 751 8.75 28.15 19.09
N GLY A 752 9.17 26.99 19.61
CA GLY A 752 9.17 26.70 21.04
C GLY A 752 10.28 27.39 21.84
N THR A 753 11.33 27.91 21.21
CA THR A 753 12.39 28.69 21.90
C THR A 753 12.91 29.86 21.06
N ARG A 754 13.31 30.95 21.72
CA ARG A 754 13.90 32.15 21.07
C ARG A 754 15.24 31.85 20.40
N GLN A 755 16.04 30.99 21.01
CA GLN A 755 17.35 30.59 20.47
C GLN A 755 17.18 29.89 19.11
N LEU A 756 16.22 28.97 19.01
CA LEU A 756 15.93 28.28 17.77
C LEU A 756 15.53 29.25 16.65
N LEU A 757 14.74 30.27 16.97
CA LEU A 757 14.37 31.31 16.00
C LEU A 757 15.60 32.06 15.49
N CYS A 758 16.52 32.46 16.38
CA CYS A 758 17.77 33.13 16.00
C CYS A 758 18.69 32.25 15.13
N ASP A 759 18.76 30.95 15.42
CA ASP A 759 19.61 30.00 14.71
C ASP A 759 18.96 29.51 13.41
N PHE A 760 17.64 29.66 13.27
CA PHE A 760 16.86 29.15 12.13
C PHE A 760 17.39 29.54 10.74
N PRO A 761 17.88 30.78 10.49
CA PRO A 761 18.47 31.14 9.19
C PRO A 761 19.71 30.31 8.82
N SER A 762 20.42 29.77 9.82
CA SER A 762 21.58 28.88 9.58
C SER A 762 21.17 27.43 9.32
N LEU A 763 19.96 27.05 9.73
CA LEU A 763 19.41 25.70 9.64
C LEU A 763 18.59 25.47 8.36
N VAL A 764 18.21 26.56 7.66
CA VAL A 764 17.35 26.53 6.47
C VAL A 764 17.98 27.34 5.34
N LEU A 765 17.86 26.87 4.10
CA LEU A 765 18.40 27.58 2.93
C LEU A 765 17.81 29.01 2.83
N PRO A 766 18.61 30.04 2.49
CA PRO A 766 18.15 31.44 2.45
C PRO A 766 16.90 31.69 1.60
N GLN A 767 16.76 30.97 0.48
CA GLN A 767 15.61 31.07 -0.41
C GLN A 767 14.30 30.62 0.25
N ARG A 768 14.36 29.64 1.16
CA ARG A 768 13.18 29.09 1.87
C ARG A 768 12.83 29.94 3.08
N PHE A 769 13.85 30.39 3.79
CA PHE A 769 13.70 31.37 4.86
C PHE A 769 12.97 32.64 4.38
N ALA A 770 13.27 33.09 3.16
CA ALA A 770 12.60 34.23 2.55
C ALA A 770 11.10 34.02 2.25
N LEU A 771 10.63 32.77 2.14
CA LEU A 771 9.24 32.46 1.79
C LEU A 771 8.29 32.46 3.00
N ILE A 772 8.82 32.46 4.22
CA ILE A 772 8.00 32.40 5.44
C ILE A 772 7.22 33.70 5.62
N SER A 773 5.89 33.55 5.74
CA SER A 773 4.96 34.68 5.84
C SER A 773 4.27 34.80 7.19
N ALA A 774 4.23 33.72 7.99
CA ALA A 774 3.54 33.67 9.27
C ALA A 774 4.36 32.96 10.35
N ILE A 775 4.55 33.62 11.49
CA ILE A 775 5.26 33.08 12.66
C ILE A 775 4.41 33.24 13.92
N GLU A 776 4.38 32.16 14.72
CA GLU A 776 3.92 32.17 16.09
C GLU A 776 5.07 31.81 17.04
N MET A 777 5.08 32.42 18.23
CA MET A 777 6.03 32.06 19.27
C MET A 777 5.46 32.33 20.67
N SER A 778 5.98 31.59 21.64
CA SER A 778 5.72 31.82 23.07
C SER A 778 6.95 32.44 23.75
N TRP A 779 6.70 33.39 24.64
CA TRP A 779 7.71 34.05 25.47
C TRP A 779 7.49 33.69 26.92
N GLU A 780 8.27 32.75 27.42
CA GLU A 780 8.30 32.45 28.85
C GLU A 780 9.11 33.52 29.61
N PHE A 781 8.49 34.12 30.62
CA PHE A 781 9.16 34.95 31.62
C PHE A 781 9.46 34.11 32.85
N ILE A 782 10.73 33.74 33.01
CA ILE A 782 11.25 33.04 34.19
C ILE A 782 11.94 34.08 35.07
N GLY A 783 11.54 34.21 36.34
CA GLY A 783 12.22 35.07 37.31
C GLY A 783 11.78 36.55 37.31
N LEU A 784 10.48 36.82 37.28
CA LEU A 784 9.92 38.17 37.47
C LEU A 784 10.44 38.81 38.77
N GLY A 785 11.25 39.88 38.66
CA GLY A 785 11.84 40.60 39.79
C GLY A 785 13.33 40.34 40.06
N LEU A 786 14.00 39.50 39.25
CA LEU A 786 15.46 39.33 39.27
C LEU A 786 16.15 40.35 38.33
N SER A 787 17.42 40.66 38.63
CA SER A 787 18.31 41.69 38.03
C SER A 787 18.23 41.88 36.50
N PRO A 788 18.63 43.06 35.98
CA PRO A 788 18.42 43.47 34.59
C PRO A 788 18.96 42.47 33.57
N ILE A 789 18.26 42.38 32.43
CA ILE A 789 18.67 41.65 31.21
C ILE A 789 20.17 41.87 30.99
N ASN A 790 20.96 40.79 31.03
CA ASN A 790 22.40 40.92 30.81
C ASN A 790 22.70 41.26 29.35
N THR A 791 23.92 41.72 29.05
CA THR A 791 24.31 42.16 27.70
C THR A 791 24.11 41.07 26.63
N GLU A 792 24.31 39.80 27.00
CA GLU A 792 24.14 38.65 26.11
C GLU A 792 22.67 38.38 25.76
N GLN A 793 21.78 38.41 26.76
CA GLN A 793 20.33 38.29 26.56
C GLN A 793 19.78 39.47 25.75
N MET A 794 20.30 40.68 25.99
CA MET A 794 19.95 41.86 25.20
C MET A 794 20.40 41.71 23.74
N GLN A 795 21.60 41.17 23.50
CA GLN A 795 22.10 40.91 22.15
C GLN A 795 21.28 39.84 21.44
N LEU A 796 20.93 38.73 22.11
CA LEU A 796 20.06 37.69 21.54
C LEU A 796 18.70 38.27 21.14
N TYR A 797 18.15 39.15 21.98
CA TYR A 797 16.90 39.83 21.73
C TYR A 797 16.99 40.79 20.53
N GLN A 798 18.06 41.56 20.41
CA GLN A 798 18.29 42.43 19.25
C GLN A 798 18.51 41.64 17.96
N ASN A 799 19.22 40.50 18.02
CA ASN A 799 19.45 39.61 16.89
C ASN A 799 18.15 38.98 16.39
N MET A 800 17.28 38.55 17.31
CA MET A 800 15.95 38.03 16.98
C MET A 800 15.12 39.05 16.19
N TRP A 801 15.04 40.29 16.68
CA TRP A 801 14.29 41.35 16.00
C TRP A 801 14.90 41.74 14.66
N ALA A 802 16.23 41.77 14.55
CA ALA A 802 16.92 42.00 13.28
C ALA A 802 16.64 40.87 12.28
N MET A 803 16.57 39.63 12.75
CA MET A 803 16.24 38.48 11.93
C MET A 803 14.79 38.53 11.43
N LEU A 804 13.81 38.84 12.28
CA LEU A 804 12.39 39.00 11.87
C LEU A 804 12.24 40.17 10.87
N ALA A 805 12.99 41.25 11.10
CA ALA A 805 13.06 42.37 10.17
C ALA A 805 13.64 41.98 8.81
N ALA A 806 14.62 41.06 8.78
CA ALA A 806 15.25 40.57 7.55
C ALA A 806 14.39 39.58 6.76
N MET A 807 13.29 39.05 7.32
CA MET A 807 12.36 38.18 6.58
C MET A 807 11.49 39.02 5.62
N PRO A 808 11.67 38.92 4.29
CA PRO A 808 11.03 39.83 3.33
C PRO A 808 9.52 39.61 3.21
N ASN A 809 9.04 38.37 3.38
CA ASN A 809 7.65 38.00 3.21
C ASN A 809 6.88 37.83 4.53
N LEU A 810 7.51 38.05 5.68
CA LEU A 810 6.82 37.98 6.97
C LEU A 810 5.73 39.06 7.00
N ARG A 811 4.47 38.64 7.11
CA ARG A 811 3.27 39.49 7.17
C ARG A 811 2.47 39.28 8.45
N HIS A 812 2.54 38.09 9.03
CA HIS A 812 1.82 37.74 10.25
C HIS A 812 2.79 37.34 11.35
N LEU A 813 2.73 38.03 12.48
CA LEU A 813 3.52 37.72 13.66
C LEU A 813 2.62 37.73 14.89
N ARG A 814 2.54 36.60 15.58
CA ARG A 814 1.83 36.48 16.86
C ARG A 814 2.77 36.01 17.96
N ILE A 815 2.72 36.71 19.08
CA ILE A 815 3.59 36.48 20.24
C ILE A 815 2.69 36.25 21.45
N ALA A 816 2.83 35.12 22.13
CA ALA A 816 2.14 34.88 23.40
C ALA A 816 3.12 35.03 24.57
N VAL A 817 2.79 35.87 25.53
CA VAL A 817 3.60 36.15 26.74
C VAL A 817 3.26 35.21 27.91
N ALA A 818 4.01 34.12 28.05
CA ALA A 818 3.77 33.07 29.05
C ALA A 818 4.49 33.44 30.34
N ALA A 819 3.81 33.34 31.46
CA ALA A 819 4.45 33.49 32.76
C ALA A 819 3.80 32.52 33.72
N HIS A 820 4.56 31.51 34.14
CA HIS A 820 4.06 30.47 35.03
C HIS A 820 3.74 31.00 36.44
N GLU A 821 4.35 32.11 36.85
CA GLU A 821 4.18 32.68 38.19
C GLU A 821 4.27 34.22 38.14
N CYS A 822 3.14 34.93 38.02
CA CYS A 822 3.10 36.29 38.56
C CYS A 822 2.83 36.19 40.05
N PRO A 823 3.65 36.81 40.90
CA PRO A 823 3.17 37.19 42.21
C PRO A 823 1.99 38.16 42.01
N TYR A 824 0.84 37.87 42.61
CA TYR A 824 -0.21 38.86 42.83
C TYR A 824 -0.17 39.26 44.32
N PRO A 825 0.16 40.51 44.66
CA PRO A 825 0.44 41.65 43.77
C PRO A 825 1.83 41.58 43.12
N ALA A 826 2.02 42.27 41.99
CA ALA A 826 3.30 42.33 41.27
C ALA A 826 4.46 42.82 42.18
N PRO A 827 5.73 42.39 41.91
CA PRO A 827 6.88 42.81 42.69
C PRO A 827 6.98 44.35 42.81
N PRO A 828 7.27 44.91 43.99
CA PRO A 828 7.45 46.35 44.17
C PRO A 828 8.62 46.84 43.27
N GLY A 829 8.31 47.61 42.24
CA GLY A 829 9.30 48.19 41.31
C GLY A 829 9.17 47.76 39.85
N LEU A 830 8.45 46.67 39.55
CA LEU A 830 8.21 46.25 38.17
C LEU A 830 7.01 47.02 37.58
N LYS A 831 7.30 48.15 36.91
CA LYS A 831 6.27 49.07 36.36
C LYS A 831 6.05 48.94 34.85
N GLU A 832 6.97 48.28 34.13
CA GLU A 832 6.99 48.22 32.67
C GLU A 832 7.52 46.87 32.18
N VAL A 833 6.89 46.31 31.15
CA VAL A 833 7.34 45.14 30.39
C VAL A 833 7.72 45.61 28.99
N TRP A 834 8.99 45.44 28.63
CA TRP A 834 9.48 45.83 27.31
C TRP A 834 9.35 44.66 26.33
N LEU A 835 8.56 44.85 25.28
CA LEU A 835 8.32 43.87 24.22
C LEU A 835 9.28 44.02 23.04
N GLY A 836 10.23 44.95 23.10
CA GLY A 836 11.23 45.15 22.04
C GLY A 836 10.71 45.91 20.82
N PRO A 837 11.60 46.45 19.96
CA PRO A 837 11.28 47.50 18.98
C PRO A 837 10.58 46.96 17.72
N PRO A 838 9.23 46.93 17.63
CA PRO A 838 8.54 46.45 16.44
C PRO A 838 8.75 47.40 15.26
N LYS A 839 9.22 48.64 15.48
CA LYS A 839 9.64 49.55 14.40
C LYS A 839 10.64 48.90 13.45
N LYS A 840 11.46 47.95 13.91
CA LYS A 840 12.37 47.18 13.05
C LYS A 840 11.64 46.31 12.02
N LEU A 841 10.39 45.91 12.28
CA LEU A 841 9.57 45.20 11.30
C LEU A 841 9.08 46.11 10.17
N GLY A 842 9.05 47.43 10.37
CA GLY A 842 8.50 48.40 9.41
C GLY A 842 6.99 48.26 9.21
N SER A 843 6.44 48.92 8.18
CA SER A 843 5.01 48.88 7.83
C SER A 843 4.58 47.60 7.08
N LYS A 844 5.43 46.56 7.08
CA LYS A 844 5.22 45.36 6.26
C LYS A 844 4.29 44.32 6.92
N MET A 845 3.96 44.47 8.21
CA MET A 845 3.09 43.54 8.92
C MET A 845 1.62 43.80 8.58
N ASP A 846 0.91 42.76 8.16
CA ASP A 846 -0.55 42.77 8.01
C ASP A 846 -1.23 42.45 9.35
N VAL A 847 -0.61 41.59 10.16
CA VAL A 847 -1.07 41.25 11.51
C VAL A 847 0.12 41.19 12.47
N PHE A 848 0.09 42.02 13.51
CA PHE A 848 0.98 41.92 14.67
C PHE A 848 0.13 41.79 15.94
N GLN A 849 0.19 40.63 16.59
CA GLN A 849 -0.64 40.31 17.75
C GLN A 849 0.23 39.91 18.93
N VAL A 850 -0.04 40.51 20.09
CA VAL A 850 0.59 40.12 21.36
C VAL A 850 -0.51 39.66 22.30
N LEU A 851 -0.45 38.40 22.72
CA LEU A 851 -1.38 37.79 23.67
C LEU A 851 -0.76 37.84 25.05
N VAL A 852 -1.46 38.48 25.99
CA VAL A 852 -1.01 38.66 27.38
C VAL A 852 -2.14 38.25 28.33
N PRO A 853 -1.86 37.57 29.45
CA PRO A 853 -2.86 37.31 30.48
C PRO A 853 -3.54 38.60 30.99
N LEU A 854 -4.87 38.56 31.18
CA LEU A 854 -5.66 39.74 31.57
C LEU A 854 -5.20 40.36 32.90
N SER A 855 -4.73 39.55 33.84
CA SER A 855 -4.18 40.03 35.11
C SER A 855 -2.94 40.92 34.91
N TYR A 856 -2.15 40.69 33.87
CA TYR A 856 -0.88 41.38 33.64
C TYR A 856 -1.11 42.64 32.83
N ALA A 857 -1.98 42.54 31.83
CA ALA A 857 -2.52 43.66 31.07
C ALA A 857 -3.06 44.80 31.98
N LYS A 858 -3.62 44.46 33.15
CA LYS A 858 -4.11 45.44 34.14
C LYS A 858 -3.02 46.00 35.06
N THR A 859 -1.89 45.31 35.21
CA THR A 859 -0.88 45.62 36.23
C THR A 859 0.39 46.26 35.67
N PHE A 860 0.78 45.98 34.43
CA PHE A 860 2.02 46.47 33.82
C PHE A 860 1.77 47.45 32.66
N ASN A 861 2.67 48.41 32.48
CA ASN A 861 2.77 49.13 31.21
C ASN A 861 3.54 48.28 30.19
N PHE A 862 3.16 48.33 28.92
CA PHE A 862 3.86 47.62 27.86
C PHE A 862 4.58 48.63 26.97
N GLY A 863 5.91 48.53 26.93
CA GLY A 863 6.75 49.35 26.07
C GLY A 863 7.08 48.60 24.79
N VAL A 864 6.70 49.17 23.64
CA VAL A 864 7.01 48.60 22.32
C VAL A 864 8.24 49.27 21.70
N ASP A 865 8.53 50.54 21.95
CA ASP A 865 9.79 51.19 21.55
C ASP A 865 10.43 51.95 22.73
N GLU A 866 11.72 52.28 22.60
CA GLU A 866 12.41 53.17 23.55
C GLU A 866 11.64 54.49 23.74
N GLY A 867 11.26 54.78 25.00
CA GLY A 867 10.55 56.01 25.37
C GLY A 867 9.04 55.99 25.11
N SER A 868 8.46 54.86 24.72
CA SER A 868 7.03 54.74 24.44
C SER A 868 6.33 53.87 25.49
N ASN A 869 5.49 54.51 26.31
CA ASN A 869 4.76 53.90 27.42
C ASN A 869 3.27 53.89 27.10
N PHE A 870 2.67 52.70 27.02
CA PHE A 870 1.25 52.57 26.69
C PHE A 870 0.51 51.76 27.75
N LYS A 871 -0.73 52.20 28.05
CA LYS A 871 -1.68 51.46 28.88
C LYS A 871 -2.65 50.71 27.96
N LEU A 872 -3.28 49.67 28.50
CA LEU A 872 -4.27 48.85 27.79
C LEU A 872 -5.49 49.64 27.24
N GLU A 873 -5.64 50.92 27.56
CA GLU A 873 -6.74 51.77 27.09
C GLU A 873 -6.36 52.56 25.82
N SER A 874 -5.10 52.47 25.38
CA SER A 874 -4.51 53.36 24.36
C SER A 874 -4.46 52.78 22.94
N PHE A 875 -4.93 51.55 22.71
CA PHE A 875 -4.93 50.92 21.37
C PHE A 875 -6.36 50.79 20.81
N PRO A 876 -6.58 51.06 19.52
CA PRO A 876 -7.91 51.03 18.88
C PRO A 876 -8.49 49.63 18.63
N ASP A 877 -7.67 48.56 18.66
CA ASP A 877 -8.06 47.20 18.27
C ASP A 877 -7.79 46.15 19.37
N ILE A 878 -8.19 46.43 20.62
CA ILE A 878 -8.02 45.49 21.72
C ILE A 878 -9.26 44.61 21.87
N PHE A 879 -9.07 43.30 21.72
CA PHE A 879 -10.10 42.30 21.98
C PHE A 879 -9.77 41.61 23.31
N THR A 880 -10.58 41.83 24.34
CA THR A 880 -10.50 41.04 25.58
C THR A 880 -11.44 39.84 25.46
N THR A 881 -10.91 38.66 25.77
CA THR A 881 -11.66 37.39 25.78
C THR A 881 -11.54 36.80 27.18
N GLN A 882 -12.65 36.25 27.69
CA GLN A 882 -12.72 35.65 29.03
C GLN A 882 -12.20 34.22 29.06
#